data_AF-A0A1G4JFD6-F1
#
_entry.id   AF-A0A1G4JFD6-F1
#
_cell.length_a   1.000
_cell.length_b   1.000
_cell.length_c   1.000
_cell.angle_alpha   90.00
_cell.angle_beta   90.00
_cell.angle_gamma   90.00
#
_symmetry.space_group_name_H-M   'P 1'
#
loop_
_entity.id
_entity.type
_entity.pdbx_description
1 polymer ?
#
loop_
_entity_poly.entity_id
_entity_poly.type
_entity_poly.pdbx_seq_one_letter_code
_entity_poly.pdbx_strand_id
1 'polypeptide(L)'
;MIISRAANSKFRALSLIRCYRKRVKSQISHVNQVKDRQNDLFKPQEVKMRAESPDSVEKKLKKLGFKSLEESGSSEELFVDYLNSSPSPFKKSRSELDKLKKSGAENQNDASNRMELLFDFMLEESEREIKRLDSMGPVQMQKLQNQHIEAQRGFEGDRRNINSEKELERAIFKDLEQASNAQDSERSLLPNTERMFRVLSDLNMRKLASAGIISPDQMVGAFEASKVIPLRNIRLRGVLLAGHLIYSLGRVRMDPVNESFYIEALVYYGFYKKALELFNSNRRKVNQRWWYEMGMMICLRANHLAQFDRLLQLTMDSFGSDYVAPRILRTAIRKKLYIRDYVGSGTLTDLFTKMTATYGWRPSKIESRDNSKSLYFTNEVQADQFLNQKEQPTELDYVALIQYHFFRKRKDEALMLLLKLAMLPDMDKELLASVMWKLKIHLLQSFDVLKNELQASFSTETDFPISLLQEAFKTAQLQSGIHELPQQHKHILFDNISAVALHPSLVKHVEDLADELLKGLDKFESKGSGREYSLKIQNVLKALLKNDKEVPALELLNKVEKPLEDEENHSTQFTKANAHHYAVFVDYYSAKAQNTKVANDIISYENKIERLVTNVNEKGIKYNAMLLSSLLQHYRKTGNLDNCFNIINTILNYKANPETDDRFGHLLSFFERREITKPLYLEIWKCFALYYSYFDNGLGVTELRSNHGAWTRNVSKERAKINVHPACDYRTLFKTMVLEDNILPDTYFYQLIIKALVRVRDWSYIPALLKYMSDVNGIEPDEKSLRFINGGLRLEYIAIEREMLISDKEEIHKCLTSLMNRARRIVENQIKAGTILKESHDNDKQQILENILDFLKEYRSDELIKVNLALEELDLN
;
A
#
# COMPACT_ATOMS: atom_id res chain seq x y z
N MET A 1 -53.65 36.90 -1.37
CA MET A 1 -54.07 38.23 -0.90
C MET A 1 -54.29 38.15 0.60
N ILE A 2 -53.57 38.94 1.39
CA ILE A 2 -54.10 39.83 2.43
C ILE A 2 -52.89 40.54 3.03
N ILE A 3 -52.93 41.86 2.90
CA ILE A 3 -51.92 42.83 3.27
C ILE A 3 -52.37 43.49 4.58
N SER A 4 -51.45 43.47 5.55
CA SER A 4 -51.12 44.55 6.49
C SER A 4 -51.96 44.89 7.74
N ARG A 5 -51.13 45.19 8.76
CA ARG A 5 -51.17 46.28 9.78
C ARG A 5 -51.85 46.03 11.13
N ALA A 6 -50.97 45.77 12.12
CA ALA A 6 -50.66 46.61 13.30
C ALA A 6 -51.84 47.03 14.23
N ALA A 7 -51.79 46.99 15.56
CA ALA A 7 -50.69 46.91 16.52
C ALA A 7 -51.20 46.49 17.93
N ASN A 8 -50.23 46.16 18.80
CA ASN A 8 -50.26 46.11 20.28
C ASN A 8 -50.85 44.89 20.99
N SER A 9 -49.96 44.03 21.51
CA SER A 9 -49.83 43.84 22.96
C SER A 9 -48.58 43.01 23.32
N LYS A 10 -47.76 43.58 24.20
CA LYS A 10 -46.65 42.95 24.92
C LYS A 10 -47.14 41.73 25.71
N PHE A 11 -46.44 40.59 25.63
CA PHE A 11 -46.21 39.73 26.80
C PHE A 11 -44.89 38.97 26.66
N ARG A 12 -44.12 39.00 27.75
CA ARG A 12 -42.76 38.51 27.94
C ARG A 12 -42.70 36.98 27.91
N ALA A 13 -41.82 36.40 27.11
CA ALA A 13 -41.31 35.04 27.33
C ALA A 13 -40.20 35.11 28.40
N LEU A 14 -40.43 34.43 29.52
CA LEU A 14 -39.50 34.29 30.64
C LEU A 14 -38.30 33.42 30.22
N SER A 15 -37.09 33.99 30.26
CA SER A 15 -35.84 33.27 30.10
C SER A 15 -35.60 32.34 31.30
N LEU A 16 -35.61 31.03 31.06
CA LEU A 16 -35.14 30.02 32.02
C LEU A 16 -33.61 30.02 32.03
N ILE A 17 -33.00 30.63 33.05
CA ILE A 17 -31.55 30.62 33.27
C ILE A 17 -31.16 29.34 34.05
N ARG A 18 -30.23 28.54 33.51
CA ARG A 18 -29.65 27.35 34.19
C ARG A 18 -28.73 27.78 35.35
N CYS A 19 -28.85 27.10 36.50
CA CYS A 19 -28.10 27.38 37.72
C CYS A 19 -26.89 26.45 37.89
N TYR A 20 -25.76 26.95 38.41
CA TYR A 20 -24.60 26.15 38.81
C TYR A 20 -24.45 26.03 40.33
N ARG A 21 -24.05 24.83 40.80
CA ARG A 21 -23.88 24.46 42.21
C ARG A 21 -22.58 25.01 42.79
N LYS A 22 -22.63 25.53 44.02
CA LYS A 22 -21.44 25.72 44.87
C LYS A 22 -21.54 24.81 46.10
N ARG A 23 -20.54 23.94 46.32
CA ARG A 23 -20.39 23.21 47.58
C ARG A 23 -19.69 24.12 48.58
N VAL A 24 -20.27 24.30 49.77
CA VAL A 24 -19.60 24.97 50.89
C VAL A 24 -18.78 23.92 51.64
N LYS A 25 -17.49 24.20 51.89
CA LYS A 25 -16.60 23.31 52.66
C LYS A 25 -16.96 23.36 54.14
N SER A 26 -16.96 22.21 54.82
CA SER A 26 -16.81 22.18 56.28
C SER A 26 -15.34 22.37 56.64
N GLN A 27 -15.07 23.14 57.70
CA GLN A 27 -13.75 23.17 58.32
C GLN A 27 -13.51 21.83 59.02
N ILE A 28 -12.41 21.18 58.69
CA ILE A 28 -12.02 19.88 59.23
C ILE A 28 -11.47 20.09 60.65
N SER A 29 -12.15 19.53 61.65
CA SER A 29 -11.56 19.25 62.97
C SER A 29 -10.66 18.02 62.87
N HIS A 30 -9.53 18.05 63.55
CA HIS A 30 -8.41 17.09 63.46
C HIS A 30 -8.58 15.85 64.36
N VAL A 31 -9.79 15.57 64.86
CA VAL A 31 -10.07 14.41 65.73
C VAL A 31 -10.85 13.32 64.97
N ASN A 32 -10.22 12.17 64.75
CA ASN A 32 -10.74 11.10 63.89
C ASN A 32 -11.96 10.32 64.42
N GLN A 33 -12.38 10.52 65.67
CA GLN A 33 -13.49 9.75 66.29
C GLN A 33 -14.89 10.37 66.10
N VAL A 34 -15.04 11.47 65.36
CA VAL A 34 -16.35 12.11 65.09
C VAL A 34 -16.91 11.73 63.70
N LYS A 35 -16.24 10.88 62.92
CA LYS A 35 -16.64 10.55 61.54
C LYS A 35 -17.92 9.71 61.41
N ASP A 36 -18.29 8.92 62.43
CA ASP A 36 -19.34 7.90 62.26
C ASP A 36 -20.74 8.32 62.73
N ARG A 37 -20.95 9.58 63.16
CA ARG A 37 -22.29 10.04 63.62
C ARG A 37 -22.82 11.35 63.00
N GLN A 38 -22.14 11.94 62.01
CA GLN A 38 -22.60 13.21 61.39
C GLN A 38 -23.22 13.08 59.99
N ASN A 39 -23.33 11.86 59.44
CA ASN A 39 -23.86 11.67 58.08
C ASN A 39 -25.39 11.81 57.94
N ASP A 40 -26.15 11.92 59.04
CA ASP A 40 -27.61 11.99 58.98
C ASP A 40 -28.23 13.40 59.09
N LEU A 41 -27.43 14.45 59.33
CA LEU A 41 -27.95 15.82 59.54
C LEU A 41 -27.65 16.83 58.43
N PHE A 42 -26.89 16.47 57.38
CA PHE A 42 -26.53 17.38 56.29
C PHE A 42 -26.96 16.87 54.92
N LYS A 43 -28.28 16.80 54.70
CA LYS A 43 -28.81 16.82 53.33
C LYS A 43 -28.53 18.19 52.70
N PRO A 44 -28.11 18.26 51.42
CA PRO A 44 -27.85 19.53 50.75
C PRO A 44 -29.15 20.35 50.71
N GLN A 45 -29.19 21.50 51.39
CA GLN A 45 -30.26 22.47 51.17
C GLN A 45 -30.06 23.12 49.80
N GLU A 46 -30.98 22.86 48.88
CA GLU A 46 -31.11 23.65 47.65
C GLU A 46 -31.59 25.05 48.02
N VAL A 47 -30.72 26.05 47.94
CA VAL A 47 -31.17 27.44 47.97
C VAL A 47 -31.74 27.78 46.60
N LYS A 48 -33.06 27.59 46.44
CA LYS A 48 -33.79 28.10 45.27
C LYS A 48 -33.89 29.63 45.38
N MET A 49 -32.98 30.33 44.71
CA MET A 49 -33.12 31.78 44.55
C MET A 49 -34.18 32.07 43.50
N ARG A 50 -35.42 32.30 43.94
CA ARG A 50 -36.40 33.05 43.15
C ARG A 50 -36.06 34.52 43.29
N ALA A 51 -35.87 35.21 42.17
CA ALA A 51 -35.69 36.64 42.14
C ALA A 51 -36.71 37.25 41.18
N GLU A 52 -37.31 38.36 41.57
CA GLU A 52 -38.39 39.03 40.84
C GLU A 52 -37.89 39.87 39.64
N SER A 53 -36.57 40.07 39.52
CA SER A 53 -35.95 40.81 38.39
C SER A 53 -34.50 40.38 38.10
N PRO A 54 -34.04 40.49 36.85
CA PRO A 54 -32.70 40.09 36.41
C PRO A 54 -31.57 40.85 37.11
N ASP A 55 -31.73 42.15 37.38
CA ASP A 55 -30.70 42.99 38.03
C ASP A 55 -30.40 42.58 39.47
N SER A 56 -31.42 42.08 40.18
CA SER A 56 -31.28 41.53 41.53
C SER A 56 -30.42 40.25 41.53
N VAL A 57 -30.59 39.41 40.50
CA VAL A 57 -29.80 38.19 40.32
C VAL A 57 -28.36 38.56 39.99
N GLU A 58 -28.16 39.52 39.10
CA GLU A 58 -26.82 39.98 38.69
C GLU A 58 -26.02 40.57 39.85
N LYS A 59 -26.63 41.40 40.70
CA LYS A 59 -25.98 41.95 41.91
C LYS A 59 -25.64 40.87 42.94
N LYS A 60 -26.49 39.83 43.09
CA LYS A 60 -26.21 38.71 44.00
C LYS A 60 -25.15 37.76 43.45
N LEU A 61 -25.10 37.55 42.13
CA LEU A 61 -24.05 36.79 41.44
C LEU A 61 -22.70 37.50 41.52
N LYS A 62 -22.67 38.82 41.33
CA LYS A 62 -21.47 39.66 41.55
C LYS A 62 -20.97 39.59 42.99
N LYS A 63 -21.86 39.60 43.98
CA LYS A 63 -21.49 39.36 45.40
C LYS A 63 -20.95 37.95 45.69
N LEU A 64 -21.32 36.96 44.88
CA LEU A 64 -20.83 35.57 44.99
C LEU A 64 -19.49 35.33 44.26
N GLY A 65 -18.94 36.37 43.60
CA GLY A 65 -17.65 36.36 42.93
C GLY A 65 -17.69 36.20 41.41
N PHE A 66 -18.88 36.18 40.79
CA PHE A 66 -19.02 36.07 39.34
C PHE A 66 -19.03 37.45 38.68
N LYS A 67 -18.13 37.71 37.73
CA LYS A 67 -18.19 38.89 36.85
C LYS A 67 -19.01 38.55 35.60
N SER A 68 -19.71 39.54 35.01
CA SER A 68 -20.39 39.31 33.72
C SER A 68 -19.33 39.30 32.63
N LEU A 69 -19.36 38.29 31.76
CA LEU A 69 -18.57 38.28 30.55
C LEU A 69 -19.02 39.44 29.66
N GLU A 70 -18.10 40.33 29.30
CA GLU A 70 -18.26 41.14 28.10
C GLU A 70 -18.11 40.17 26.91
N GLU A 71 -19.15 40.01 26.09
CA GLU A 71 -19.16 39.18 24.87
C GLU A 71 -18.19 39.68 23.76
N SER A 72 -17.25 40.56 24.10
CA SER A 72 -16.22 41.11 23.22
C SER A 72 -14.82 40.56 23.52
N GLY A 73 -14.70 39.41 24.18
CA GLY A 73 -13.48 38.59 24.07
C GLY A 73 -13.45 37.99 22.68
N SER A 74 -12.69 38.55 21.76
CA SER A 74 -12.64 38.03 20.39
C SER A 74 -12.19 36.57 20.42
N SER A 75 -12.76 35.75 19.54
CA SER A 75 -12.31 34.35 19.30
C SER A 75 -10.79 34.22 19.09
N GLU A 76 -10.11 35.34 18.83
CA GLU A 76 -8.67 35.51 18.67
C GLU A 76 -7.88 35.33 19.99
N GLU A 77 -8.36 35.87 21.13
CA GLU A 77 -7.68 35.64 22.43
C GLU A 77 -7.79 34.17 22.84
N LEU A 78 -8.96 33.55 22.61
CA LEU A 78 -9.19 32.12 22.87
C LEU A 78 -8.33 31.22 21.97
N PHE A 79 -8.09 31.60 20.71
CA PHE A 79 -7.27 30.80 19.78
C PHE A 79 -5.77 31.00 19.99
N VAL A 80 -5.33 32.20 20.37
CA VAL A 80 -3.95 32.45 20.82
C VAL A 80 -3.71 31.74 22.16
N ASP A 81 -4.69 31.69 23.05
CA ASP A 81 -4.60 30.92 24.29
C ASP A 81 -4.64 29.39 24.04
N TYR A 82 -5.33 28.92 22.99
CA TYR A 82 -5.22 27.54 22.48
C TYR A 82 -3.81 27.24 21.92
N LEU A 83 -3.26 28.13 21.10
CA LEU A 83 -1.89 28.03 20.61
C LEU A 83 -0.88 28.13 21.75
N ASN A 84 -1.18 28.80 22.87
CA ASN A 84 -0.36 28.81 24.09
C ASN A 84 -0.50 27.51 24.89
N SER A 85 -1.71 26.96 25.02
CA SER A 85 -2.03 25.78 25.84
C SER A 85 -1.67 24.45 25.19
N SER A 86 -1.51 24.44 23.87
CA SER A 86 -1.10 23.27 23.11
C SER A 86 0.13 22.58 23.73
N PRO A 87 0.08 21.26 23.98
CA PRO A 87 1.18 20.48 24.53
C PRO A 87 2.25 20.21 23.46
N SER A 88 3.20 21.13 23.29
CA SER A 88 4.47 20.82 22.64
C SER A 88 5.52 20.56 23.72
N PRO A 89 6.39 19.54 23.59
CA PRO A 89 7.51 19.35 24.52
C PRO A 89 8.52 20.49 24.45
N PHE A 90 8.38 21.42 23.49
CA PHE A 90 9.26 22.55 23.31
C PHE A 90 8.64 23.88 23.77
N LYS A 91 9.48 24.75 24.35
CA LYS A 91 9.11 26.14 24.63
C LYS A 91 8.88 26.88 23.30
N LYS A 92 7.66 27.38 23.11
CA LYS A 92 7.28 28.25 21.97
C LYS A 92 8.07 29.55 22.02
N SER A 93 8.40 30.11 20.86
CA SER A 93 9.15 31.38 20.83
C SER A 93 8.30 32.54 21.34
N ARG A 94 8.77 33.20 22.41
CA ARG A 94 8.09 34.38 22.97
C ARG A 94 8.09 35.58 22.01
N SER A 95 9.16 35.75 21.23
CA SER A 95 9.29 36.89 20.30
C SER A 95 8.22 36.88 19.21
N GLU A 96 7.92 35.71 18.67
CA GLU A 96 6.96 35.56 17.57
C GLU A 96 5.52 35.57 18.06
N LEU A 97 5.30 35.03 19.26
CA LEU A 97 4.00 35.11 19.92
C LEU A 97 3.67 36.56 20.29
N ASP A 98 4.67 37.34 20.68
CA ASP A 98 4.52 38.78 20.92
C ASP A 98 4.35 39.57 19.61
N LYS A 99 4.98 39.17 18.50
CA LYS A 99 4.69 39.74 17.17
C LYS A 99 3.27 39.45 16.72
N LEU A 100 2.79 38.22 16.87
CA LEU A 100 1.43 37.80 16.50
C LEU A 100 0.36 38.51 17.35
N LYS A 101 0.63 38.72 18.64
CA LYS A 101 -0.25 39.51 19.52
C LYS A 101 -0.30 40.98 19.11
N LYS A 102 0.82 41.56 18.66
CA LYS A 102 0.88 42.95 18.19
C LYS A 102 0.20 43.13 16.83
N SER A 103 0.45 42.23 15.87
CA SER A 103 -0.16 42.30 14.53
C SER A 103 -1.65 41.94 14.53
N GLY A 104 -2.09 41.04 15.41
CA GLY A 104 -3.51 40.72 15.62
C GLY A 104 -4.30 41.88 16.23
N ALA A 105 -3.67 42.69 17.09
CA ALA A 105 -4.29 43.87 17.70
C ALA A 105 -4.46 45.04 16.72
N GLU A 106 -3.62 45.16 15.69
CA GLU A 106 -3.63 46.26 14.72
C GLU A 106 -4.57 46.02 13.52
N ASN A 107 -4.90 44.76 13.17
CA ASN A 107 -5.70 44.39 12.00
C ASN A 107 -7.10 43.85 12.36
N GLN A 108 -7.99 44.72 12.85
CA GLN A 108 -9.31 44.31 13.35
C GLN A 108 -10.39 44.01 12.27
N ASN A 109 -10.15 44.33 10.98
CA ASN A 109 -11.23 44.35 9.97
C ASN A 109 -11.18 43.29 8.85
N ASP A 110 -10.12 42.49 8.69
CA ASP A 110 -10.04 41.48 7.62
C ASP A 110 -9.73 40.07 8.16
N ALA A 111 -10.70 39.16 8.05
CA ALA A 111 -10.55 37.77 8.50
C ALA A 111 -9.52 36.97 7.67
N SER A 112 -9.28 37.34 6.40
CA SER A 112 -8.30 36.70 5.51
C SER A 112 -6.86 36.92 6.00
N ASN A 113 -6.50 38.17 6.33
CA ASN A 113 -5.16 38.55 6.79
C ASN A 113 -4.79 37.90 8.14
N ARG A 114 -5.78 37.48 8.93
CA ARG A 114 -5.56 36.85 10.24
C ARG A 114 -5.16 35.38 10.13
N MET A 115 -5.77 34.64 9.21
CA MET A 115 -5.42 33.23 8.97
C MET A 115 -4.03 33.12 8.33
N GLU A 116 -3.67 34.08 7.48
CA GLU A 116 -2.30 34.23 6.96
C GLU A 116 -1.29 34.40 8.10
N LEU A 117 -1.48 35.36 9.01
CA LEU A 117 -0.58 35.58 10.15
C LEU A 117 -0.46 34.36 11.08
N LEU A 118 -1.55 33.62 11.27
CA LEU A 118 -1.55 32.38 12.05
C LEU A 118 -0.76 31.27 11.35
N PHE A 119 -0.86 31.19 10.03
CA PHE A 119 -0.12 30.21 9.25
C PHE A 119 1.38 30.51 9.23
N ASP A 120 1.78 31.78 9.17
CA ASP A 120 3.18 32.22 9.32
C ASP A 120 3.77 31.77 10.66
N PHE A 121 3.02 31.93 11.75
CA PHE A 121 3.46 31.46 13.07
C PHE A 121 3.63 29.94 13.12
N MET A 122 2.70 29.18 12.52
CA MET A 122 2.81 27.72 12.42
C MET A 122 4.01 27.28 11.57
N LEU A 123 4.29 27.98 10.47
CA LEU A 123 5.45 27.75 9.62
C LEU A 123 6.75 27.91 10.42
N GLU A 124 6.93 29.04 11.10
CA GLU A 124 8.15 29.29 11.88
C GLU A 124 8.37 28.27 13.01
N GLU A 125 7.29 27.90 13.73
CA GLU A 125 7.38 26.89 14.78
C GLU A 125 7.70 25.50 14.21
N SER A 126 7.21 25.19 13.00
CA SER A 126 7.55 23.95 12.28
C SER A 126 9.01 23.95 11.83
N GLU A 127 9.53 25.05 11.27
CA GLU A 127 10.95 25.17 10.90
C GLU A 127 11.90 24.99 12.09
N ARG A 128 11.55 25.55 13.25
CA ARG A 128 12.31 25.36 14.50
C ARG A 128 12.28 23.91 14.95
N GLU A 129 11.14 23.24 14.80
CA GLU A 129 10.99 21.82 15.12
C GLU A 129 11.87 20.94 14.22
N ILE A 130 11.94 21.25 12.93
CA ILE A 130 12.78 20.57 11.95
C ILE A 130 14.27 20.79 12.26
N LYS A 131 14.70 22.03 12.51
CA LYS A 131 16.08 22.34 12.91
C LYS A 131 16.49 21.59 14.19
N ARG A 132 15.56 21.42 15.13
CA ARG A 132 15.80 20.64 16.35
C ARG A 132 15.95 19.15 16.04
N LEU A 133 15.11 18.61 15.17
CA LEU A 133 15.22 17.22 14.72
C LEU A 133 16.58 16.94 14.08
N ASP A 134 17.10 17.86 13.27
CA ASP A 134 18.44 17.73 12.67
C ASP A 134 19.55 17.77 13.72
N SER A 135 19.40 18.58 14.77
CA SER A 135 20.42 18.70 15.83
C SER A 135 20.40 17.59 16.89
N MET A 136 19.21 17.08 17.26
CA MET A 136 19.02 16.14 18.37
C MET A 136 18.79 14.69 17.90
N GLY A 137 18.35 14.51 16.66
CA GLY A 137 17.96 13.22 16.11
C GLY A 137 16.63 12.67 16.65
N PRO A 138 16.05 11.67 15.98
CA PRO A 138 14.69 11.19 16.26
C PRO A 138 14.53 10.52 17.63
N VAL A 139 15.56 9.79 18.10
CA VAL A 139 15.50 9.03 19.36
C VAL A 139 15.48 9.96 20.58
N GLN A 140 16.23 11.06 20.54
CA GLN A 140 16.25 12.03 21.65
C GLN A 140 14.96 12.85 21.68
N MET A 141 14.43 13.22 20.51
CA MET A 141 13.12 13.88 20.37
C MET A 141 11.99 13.03 20.97
N GLN A 142 11.95 11.72 20.69
CA GLN A 142 10.98 10.81 21.29
C GLN A 142 11.12 10.73 22.82
N LYS A 143 12.35 10.67 23.35
CA LYS A 143 12.59 10.67 24.80
C LYS A 143 12.05 11.93 25.47
N LEU A 144 12.32 13.11 24.89
CA LEU A 144 11.82 14.39 25.41
C LEU A 144 10.29 14.46 25.38
N GLN A 145 9.69 13.93 24.32
CA GLN A 145 8.25 13.88 24.20
C GLN A 145 7.62 12.94 25.22
N ASN A 146 8.19 11.76 25.44
CA ASN A 146 7.74 10.81 26.45
C ASN A 146 7.89 11.37 27.87
N GLN A 147 9.02 12.02 28.18
CA GLN A 147 9.24 12.70 29.46
C GLN A 147 8.24 13.84 29.69
N HIS A 148 7.92 14.61 28.66
CA HIS A 148 6.89 15.64 28.75
C HIS A 148 5.50 15.05 28.97
N ILE A 149 5.19 13.90 28.35
CA ILE A 149 3.93 13.18 28.56
C ILE A 149 3.82 12.62 29.98
N GLU A 150 4.90 12.04 30.52
CA GLU A 150 4.96 11.56 31.90
C GLU A 150 4.76 12.72 32.89
N ALA A 151 5.42 13.86 32.65
CA ALA A 151 5.22 15.08 33.44
C ALA A 151 3.78 15.62 33.33
N GLN A 152 3.13 15.48 32.17
CA GLN A 152 1.74 15.90 31.95
C GLN A 152 0.70 14.93 32.50
N ARG A 153 1.01 13.62 32.60
CA ARG A 153 0.22 12.61 33.30
C ARG A 153 0.28 12.80 34.81
N GLY A 154 1.44 13.22 35.34
CA GLY A 154 1.56 13.65 36.75
C GLY A 154 0.59 14.79 37.12
N PHE A 155 0.18 15.61 36.16
CA PHE A 155 -0.83 16.67 36.33
C PHE A 155 -2.29 16.18 36.29
N GLU A 156 -2.58 14.93 35.91
CA GLU A 156 -3.94 14.37 36.05
C GLU A 156 -4.35 14.19 37.53
N GLY A 157 -3.38 14.20 38.44
CA GLY A 157 -3.59 14.18 39.89
C GLY A 157 -4.18 15.47 40.48
N ASP A 158 -4.16 16.60 39.75
CA ASP A 158 -4.49 17.92 40.30
C ASP A 158 -5.74 18.57 39.71
N ARG A 159 -6.72 17.75 39.27
CA ARG A 159 -8.10 18.19 38.96
C ARG A 159 -8.78 18.95 40.13
N ARG A 160 -8.18 18.93 41.33
CA ARG A 160 -8.68 19.56 42.56
C ARG A 160 -8.21 21.02 42.75
N ASN A 161 -7.29 21.53 41.92
CA ASN A 161 -6.63 22.84 42.08
C ASN A 161 -6.78 23.78 40.86
N ILE A 162 -7.92 23.77 40.15
CA ILE A 162 -8.21 24.79 39.13
C ILE A 162 -8.70 26.06 39.85
N ASN A 163 -7.86 27.09 39.93
CA ASN A 163 -8.12 28.31 40.70
C ASN A 163 -8.43 29.53 39.83
N SER A 164 -8.31 29.42 38.50
CA SER A 164 -8.62 30.50 37.56
C SER A 164 -9.39 30.03 36.31
N GLU A 165 -10.11 30.96 35.67
CA GLU A 165 -10.85 30.74 34.41
C GLU A 165 -9.93 30.31 33.26
N LYS A 166 -8.73 30.90 33.18
CA LYS A 166 -7.69 30.51 32.21
C LYS A 166 -7.15 29.09 32.42
N GLU A 167 -7.12 28.59 33.65
CA GLU A 167 -6.73 27.20 33.95
C GLU A 167 -7.85 26.22 33.58
N LEU A 168 -9.10 26.63 33.73
CA LEU A 168 -10.27 25.84 33.32
C LEU A 168 -10.34 25.72 31.80
N GLU A 169 -10.15 26.83 31.07
CA GLU A 169 -10.06 26.84 29.60
C GLU A 169 -8.95 25.92 29.12
N ARG A 170 -7.73 26.02 29.69
CA ARG A 170 -6.62 25.11 29.38
C ARG A 170 -6.94 23.64 29.63
N ALA A 171 -7.68 23.33 30.69
CA ALA A 171 -8.11 21.96 30.99
C ALA A 171 -9.14 21.44 29.98
N ILE A 172 -10.12 22.27 29.60
CA ILE A 172 -11.13 21.94 28.57
C ILE A 172 -10.47 21.72 27.20
N PHE A 173 -9.50 22.56 26.83
CA PHE A 173 -8.75 22.38 25.58
C PHE A 173 -7.88 21.11 25.60
N LYS A 174 -7.27 20.77 26.75
CA LYS A 174 -6.51 19.53 26.92
C LYS A 174 -7.42 18.29 26.81
N ASP A 175 -8.63 18.35 27.35
CA ASP A 175 -9.63 17.28 27.23
C ASP A 175 -10.15 17.13 25.78
N LEU A 176 -10.38 18.24 25.07
CA LEU A 176 -10.74 18.24 23.64
C LEU A 176 -9.63 17.63 22.77
N GLU A 177 -8.36 17.95 23.04
CA GLU A 177 -7.22 17.37 22.34
C GLU A 177 -7.04 15.89 22.68
N GLN A 178 -7.19 15.49 23.95
CA GLN A 178 -7.13 14.08 24.35
C GLN A 178 -8.27 13.26 23.71
N ALA A 179 -9.49 13.81 23.62
CA ALA A 179 -10.60 13.18 22.94
C ALA A 179 -10.37 13.02 21.42
N SER A 180 -9.75 14.02 20.77
CA SER A 180 -9.39 13.95 19.35
C SER A 180 -8.23 13.00 19.04
N ASN A 181 -7.32 12.79 20.00
CA ASN A 181 -6.13 11.97 19.84
C ASN A 181 -6.29 10.55 20.42
N ALA A 182 -7.46 10.19 20.96
CA ALA A 182 -7.72 8.88 21.54
C ALA A 182 -7.78 7.74 20.51
N GLN A 183 -7.93 8.06 19.21
CA GLN A 183 -7.96 7.08 18.12
C GLN A 183 -6.57 6.77 17.53
N ASP A 184 -5.58 7.66 17.70
CA ASP A 184 -4.22 7.47 17.18
C ASP A 184 -3.28 6.88 18.26
N SER A 185 -3.05 5.58 18.18
CA SER A 185 -2.18 4.83 19.12
C SER A 185 -0.70 5.25 19.15
N GLU A 186 -0.25 6.14 18.26
CA GLU A 186 1.13 6.65 18.24
C GLU A 186 1.12 8.18 18.09
N ARG A 187 1.52 8.90 19.15
CA ARG A 187 1.64 10.36 19.11
C ARG A 187 2.83 10.77 18.24
N SER A 188 2.63 11.78 17.41
CA SER A 188 3.61 12.20 16.40
C SER A 188 4.88 12.84 16.95
N LEU A 189 6.00 12.52 16.30
CA LEU A 189 7.33 13.09 16.55
C LEU A 189 7.42 14.60 16.28
N LEU A 190 6.57 15.14 15.40
CA LEU A 190 6.61 16.54 14.95
C LEU A 190 5.20 17.18 15.06
N PRO A 191 4.71 17.45 16.29
CA PRO A 191 3.34 17.93 16.52
C PRO A 191 3.00 19.27 15.83
N ASN A 192 3.93 20.22 15.73
CA ASN A 192 3.64 21.49 15.07
C ASN A 192 3.56 21.31 13.55
N THR A 193 4.48 20.55 12.99
CA THR A 193 4.50 20.18 11.57
C THR A 193 3.22 19.41 11.17
N GLU A 194 2.72 18.52 12.02
CA GLU A 194 1.48 17.80 11.76
C GLU A 194 0.24 18.69 11.77
N ARG A 195 0.19 19.69 12.63
CA ARG A 195 -0.93 20.65 12.63
C ARG A 195 -0.91 21.50 11.37
N MET A 196 0.27 21.94 10.92
CA MET A 196 0.42 22.59 9.63
C MET A 196 -0.13 21.68 8.52
N PHE A 197 0.22 20.38 8.51
CA PHE A 197 -0.32 19.42 7.55
C PHE A 197 -1.83 19.20 7.65
N ARG A 198 -2.42 19.23 8.85
CA ARG A 198 -3.88 19.16 9.04
C ARG A 198 -4.56 20.37 8.38
N VAL A 199 -4.06 21.57 8.61
CA VAL A 199 -4.59 22.80 7.98
C VAL A 199 -4.49 22.71 6.46
N LEU A 200 -3.34 22.29 5.92
CA LEU A 200 -3.16 22.10 4.48
C LEU A 200 -4.08 21.01 3.90
N SER A 201 -4.34 19.94 4.66
CA SER A 201 -5.25 18.87 4.27
C SER A 201 -6.70 19.35 4.22
N ASP A 202 -7.16 20.11 5.22
CA ASP A 202 -8.51 20.67 5.27
C ASP A 202 -8.76 21.64 4.11
N LEU A 203 -7.76 22.46 3.76
CA LEU A 203 -7.84 23.37 2.61
C LEU A 203 -7.91 22.61 1.28
N ASN A 204 -7.13 21.54 1.13
CA ASN A 204 -7.18 20.68 -0.05
C ASN A 204 -8.55 19.98 -0.18
N MET A 205 -9.08 19.41 0.91
CA MET A 205 -10.35 18.70 0.93
C MET A 205 -11.53 19.59 0.55
N ARG A 206 -11.53 20.82 1.04
CA ARG A 206 -12.59 21.81 0.75
C ARG A 206 -12.37 22.58 -0.55
N LYS A 207 -11.28 22.30 -1.28
CA LYS A 207 -10.87 23.01 -2.51
C LYS A 207 -10.80 24.54 -2.31
N LEU A 208 -10.34 24.98 -1.14
CA LEU A 208 -10.32 26.39 -0.74
C LEU A 208 -9.02 27.12 -1.10
N ALA A 209 -8.18 26.54 -1.95
CA ALA A 209 -6.93 27.19 -2.37
C ALA A 209 -7.18 28.54 -3.07
N SER A 210 -8.23 28.64 -3.88
CA SER A 210 -8.62 29.89 -4.56
C SER A 210 -9.36 30.88 -3.67
N ALA A 211 -9.72 30.50 -2.44
CA ALA A 211 -10.48 31.34 -1.51
C ALA A 211 -9.61 32.39 -0.80
N GLY A 212 -8.29 32.43 -1.03
CA GLY A 212 -7.39 33.45 -0.48
C GLY A 212 -7.16 33.35 1.03
N ILE A 213 -7.39 32.16 1.63
CA ILE A 213 -7.23 31.92 3.07
C ILE A 213 -5.75 31.88 3.49
N ILE A 214 -4.88 31.46 2.57
CA ILE A 214 -3.42 31.40 2.71
C ILE A 214 -2.82 32.00 1.45
N SER A 215 -1.75 32.78 1.58
CA SER A 215 -1.07 33.39 0.44
C SER A 215 -0.23 32.36 -0.36
N PRO A 216 0.01 32.58 -1.67
CA PRO A 216 0.90 31.71 -2.45
C PRO A 216 2.29 31.55 -1.84
N ASP A 217 2.85 32.63 -1.26
CA ASP A 217 4.17 32.63 -0.63
C ASP A 217 4.21 31.72 0.60
N GLN A 218 3.14 31.69 1.38
CA GLN A 218 2.99 30.77 2.52
C GLN A 218 2.90 29.30 2.09
N MET A 219 2.24 29.02 0.96
CA MET A 219 2.21 27.67 0.40
C MET A 219 3.61 27.24 -0.05
N VAL A 220 4.39 28.15 -0.67
CA VAL A 220 5.79 27.91 -1.02
C VAL A 220 6.65 27.74 0.23
N GLY A 221 6.46 28.57 1.26
CA GLY A 221 7.14 28.43 2.55
C GLY A 221 6.89 27.06 3.19
N ALA A 222 5.66 26.57 3.16
CA ALA A 222 5.32 25.22 3.64
C ALA A 222 5.99 24.12 2.81
N PHE A 223 6.10 24.32 1.49
CA PHE A 223 6.79 23.40 0.59
C PHE A 223 8.29 23.33 0.90
N GLU A 224 8.94 24.49 1.03
CA GLU A 224 10.37 24.61 1.36
C GLU A 224 10.70 24.03 2.74
N ALA A 225 9.92 24.37 3.77
CA ALA A 225 10.08 23.81 5.10
C ALA A 225 9.96 22.28 5.09
N SER A 226 8.98 21.75 4.34
CA SER A 226 8.78 20.29 4.24
C SER A 226 9.96 19.56 3.60
N LYS A 227 10.65 20.15 2.61
CA LYS A 227 11.80 19.52 1.92
C LYS A 227 12.98 19.23 2.85
N VAL A 228 13.16 20.05 3.89
CA VAL A 228 14.29 19.93 4.83
C VAL A 228 14.12 18.75 5.81
N ILE A 229 12.90 18.22 5.95
CA ILE A 229 12.61 17.13 6.89
C ILE A 229 13.42 15.87 6.56
N PRO A 230 14.24 15.32 7.48
CA PRO A 230 15.06 14.14 7.23
C PRO A 230 14.23 12.84 7.12
N LEU A 231 13.04 12.83 7.72
CA LEU A 231 12.11 11.71 7.69
C LEU A 231 11.31 11.68 6.39
N ARG A 232 11.68 10.74 5.49
CA ARG A 232 11.11 10.63 4.14
C ARG A 232 9.59 10.62 4.08
N ASN A 233 8.91 9.85 4.93
CA ASN A 233 7.45 9.72 4.88
C ASN A 233 6.76 11.06 5.22
N ILE A 234 7.26 11.77 6.24
CA ILE A 234 6.71 13.07 6.67
C ILE A 234 7.04 14.15 5.62
N ARG A 235 8.28 14.15 5.10
CA ARG A 235 8.71 15.04 4.01
C ARG A 235 7.78 14.96 2.80
N LEU A 236 7.57 13.75 2.28
CA LEU A 236 6.75 13.55 1.07
C LEU A 236 5.29 13.94 1.31
N ARG A 237 4.77 13.75 2.54
CA ARG A 237 3.42 14.21 2.92
C ARG A 237 3.27 15.71 2.81
N GLY A 238 4.21 16.46 3.40
CA GLY A 238 4.20 17.93 3.35
C GLY A 238 4.34 18.47 1.93
N VAL A 239 5.30 17.90 1.18
CA VAL A 239 5.53 18.23 -0.24
C VAL A 239 4.28 17.98 -1.09
N LEU A 240 3.57 16.86 -0.87
CA LEU A 240 2.31 16.57 -1.57
C LEU A 240 1.24 17.62 -1.24
N LEU A 241 1.00 17.89 0.04
CA LEU A 241 -0.08 18.77 0.49
C LEU A 241 0.12 20.20 0.01
N ALA A 242 1.32 20.75 0.19
CA ALA A 242 1.67 22.09 -0.25
C ALA A 242 1.69 22.18 -1.79
N GLY A 243 2.30 21.21 -2.47
CA GLY A 243 2.33 21.16 -3.93
C GLY A 243 0.94 21.05 -4.55
N HIS A 244 0.03 20.26 -3.95
CA HIS A 244 -1.33 20.14 -4.46
C HIS A 244 -2.10 21.46 -4.38
N LEU A 245 -1.92 22.23 -3.30
CA LEU A 245 -2.50 23.58 -3.19
C LEU A 245 -1.93 24.52 -4.26
N ILE A 246 -0.62 24.54 -4.44
CA ILE A 246 0.06 25.41 -5.43
C ILE A 246 -0.47 25.12 -6.84
N TYR A 247 -0.51 23.86 -7.25
CA TYR A 247 -1.01 23.48 -8.57
C TYR A 247 -2.53 23.65 -8.71
N SER A 248 -3.31 23.59 -7.62
CA SER A 248 -4.75 23.84 -7.65
C SER A 248 -5.12 25.29 -7.95
N LEU A 249 -4.21 26.24 -7.73
CA LEU A 249 -4.41 27.66 -8.11
C LEU A 249 -4.44 27.86 -9.63
N GLY A 250 -3.84 26.95 -10.41
CA GLY A 250 -3.78 27.00 -11.88
C GLY A 250 -2.96 28.16 -12.47
N ARG A 251 -2.42 29.06 -11.64
CA ARG A 251 -1.67 30.26 -12.04
C ARG A 251 -0.18 30.17 -11.77
N VAL A 252 0.23 29.34 -10.81
CA VAL A 252 1.62 29.22 -10.34
C VAL A 252 2.17 27.87 -10.77
N ARG A 253 3.39 27.86 -11.31
CA ARG A 253 4.12 26.65 -11.67
C ARG A 253 5.50 26.68 -11.03
N MET A 254 5.90 25.55 -10.45
CA MET A 254 7.22 25.41 -9.84
C MET A 254 8.32 25.31 -10.91
N ASP A 255 9.54 25.68 -10.54
CA ASP A 255 10.74 25.35 -11.29
C ASP A 255 10.92 23.82 -11.42
N PRO A 256 11.67 23.33 -12.43
CA PRO A 256 11.84 21.90 -12.67
C PRO A 256 12.38 21.12 -11.46
N VAL A 257 13.27 21.72 -10.67
CA VAL A 257 13.85 21.05 -9.50
C VAL A 257 12.79 20.87 -8.42
N ASN A 258 12.03 21.91 -8.07
CA ASN A 258 10.93 21.80 -7.11
C ASN A 258 9.77 20.92 -7.63
N GLU A 259 9.46 21.00 -8.93
CA GLU A 259 8.46 20.13 -9.56
C GLU A 259 8.88 18.66 -9.48
N SER A 260 10.18 18.34 -9.52
CA SER A 260 10.68 16.96 -9.37
C SER A 260 10.39 16.37 -7.98
N PHE A 261 10.52 17.16 -6.90
CA PHE A 261 10.16 16.73 -5.54
C PHE A 261 8.66 16.48 -5.41
N TYR A 262 7.85 17.34 -6.03
CA TYR A 262 6.39 17.15 -6.06
C TYR A 262 6.00 15.90 -6.85
N ILE A 263 6.63 15.65 -8.00
CA ILE A 263 6.45 14.43 -8.79
C ILE A 263 6.83 13.18 -7.99
N GLU A 264 7.95 13.21 -7.24
CA GLU A 264 8.32 12.09 -6.36
C GLU A 264 7.23 11.81 -5.30
N ALA A 265 6.68 12.87 -4.69
CA ALA A 265 5.59 12.75 -3.74
C ALA A 265 4.32 12.17 -4.39
N LEU A 266 3.93 12.64 -5.58
CA LEU A 266 2.79 12.09 -6.32
C LEU A 266 2.96 10.59 -6.61
N VAL A 267 4.16 10.17 -7.04
CA VAL A 267 4.50 8.76 -7.30
C VAL A 267 4.44 7.92 -6.02
N TYR A 268 4.92 8.45 -4.89
CA TYR A 268 4.87 7.78 -3.59
C TYR A 268 3.43 7.56 -3.11
N TYR A 269 2.54 8.52 -3.38
CA TYR A 269 1.12 8.46 -3.07
C TYR A 269 0.26 7.87 -4.21
N GLY A 270 0.85 7.31 -5.26
CA GLY A 270 0.12 6.59 -6.32
C GLY A 270 -0.63 7.46 -7.33
N PHE A 271 -0.42 8.78 -7.35
CA PHE A 271 -1.01 9.68 -8.33
C PHE A 271 -0.20 9.71 -9.64
N TYR A 272 -0.05 8.56 -10.28
CA TYR A 272 0.85 8.38 -11.43
C TYR A 272 0.44 9.18 -12.67
N LYS A 273 -0.87 9.31 -12.94
CA LYS A 273 -1.39 10.07 -14.08
C LYS A 273 -0.96 11.54 -14.04
N LYS A 274 -1.19 12.20 -12.89
CA LYS A 274 -0.77 13.58 -12.66
C LYS A 274 0.76 13.74 -12.74
N ALA A 275 1.50 12.77 -12.20
CA ALA A 275 2.97 12.76 -12.30
C ALA A 275 3.46 12.67 -13.75
N LEU A 276 2.84 11.82 -14.58
CA LEU A 276 3.16 11.69 -16.01
C LEU A 276 2.78 12.95 -16.81
N GLU A 277 1.63 13.58 -16.52
CA GLU A 277 1.20 14.83 -17.16
C GLU A 277 2.20 15.96 -16.88
N LEU A 278 2.60 16.14 -15.61
CA LEU A 278 3.61 17.14 -15.22
C LEU A 278 4.96 16.85 -15.91
N PHE A 279 5.42 15.60 -15.89
CA PHE A 279 6.65 15.20 -16.60
C PHE A 279 6.59 15.52 -18.10
N ASN A 280 5.53 15.10 -18.79
CA ASN A 280 5.40 15.26 -20.24
C ASN A 280 5.32 16.74 -20.66
N SER A 281 4.64 17.57 -19.86
CA SER A 281 4.49 19.00 -20.15
C SER A 281 5.82 19.77 -20.13
N ASN A 282 6.77 19.37 -19.26
CA ASN A 282 8.09 20.02 -19.15
C ASN A 282 9.22 19.27 -19.86
N ARG A 283 8.93 18.09 -20.45
CA ARG A 283 9.95 17.23 -21.09
C ARG A 283 10.82 17.96 -22.11
N ARG A 284 10.20 18.75 -22.99
CA ARG A 284 10.90 19.51 -24.04
C ARG A 284 11.65 20.73 -23.50
N LYS A 285 11.18 21.33 -22.40
CA LYS A 285 11.74 22.55 -21.82
C LYS A 285 13.01 22.26 -21.03
N VAL A 286 12.98 21.22 -20.19
CA VAL A 286 14.13 20.85 -19.34
C VAL A 286 15.19 20.16 -20.19
N ASN A 287 14.78 19.15 -20.97
CA ASN A 287 15.66 18.35 -21.85
C ASN A 287 17.01 17.94 -21.22
N GLN A 288 16.99 17.52 -19.94
CA GLN A 288 18.16 17.03 -19.20
C GLN A 288 18.05 15.54 -18.93
N ARG A 289 19.18 14.81 -18.86
CA ARG A 289 19.20 13.36 -18.60
C ARG A 289 18.44 13.01 -17.32
N TRP A 290 18.70 13.73 -16.22
CA TRP A 290 18.07 13.49 -14.92
C TRP A 290 16.52 13.60 -14.98
N TRP A 291 15.98 14.47 -15.85
CA TRP A 291 14.52 14.61 -16.04
C TRP A 291 13.94 13.38 -16.73
N TYR A 292 14.60 12.87 -17.77
CA TYR A 292 14.20 11.62 -18.44
C TYR A 292 14.34 10.41 -17.52
N GLU A 293 15.39 10.37 -16.70
CA GLU A 293 15.60 9.37 -15.64
C GLU A 293 14.46 9.37 -14.61
N MET A 294 13.99 10.55 -14.19
CA MET A 294 12.79 10.68 -13.36
C MET A 294 11.55 10.15 -14.10
N GLY A 295 11.34 10.53 -15.37
CA GLY A 295 10.26 10.02 -16.20
C GLY A 295 10.25 8.49 -16.32
N MET A 296 11.42 7.87 -16.48
CA MET A 296 11.59 6.42 -16.50
C MET A 296 11.16 5.79 -15.18
N MET A 297 11.54 6.39 -14.05
CA MET A 297 11.08 5.93 -12.74
C MET A 297 9.57 6.06 -12.54
N ILE A 298 8.93 7.12 -13.03
CA ILE A 298 7.47 7.27 -12.98
C ILE A 298 6.83 6.11 -13.76
N CYS A 299 7.25 5.88 -15.01
CA CYS A 299 6.73 4.80 -15.86
C CYS A 299 6.91 3.43 -15.20
N LEU A 300 8.09 3.15 -14.66
CA LEU A 300 8.35 1.91 -13.93
C LEU A 300 7.43 1.79 -12.72
N ARG A 301 7.22 2.83 -11.92
CA ARG A 301 6.36 2.78 -10.73
C ARG A 301 4.89 2.62 -11.08
N ALA A 302 4.43 3.27 -12.15
CA ALA A 302 3.09 3.15 -12.73
C ALA A 302 2.84 1.83 -13.47
N ASN A 303 3.85 0.96 -13.63
CA ASN A 303 3.81 -0.25 -14.46
C ASN A 303 3.61 -0.01 -15.97
N HIS A 304 3.86 1.21 -16.46
CA HIS A 304 3.81 1.56 -17.89
C HIS A 304 5.13 1.17 -18.58
N LEU A 305 5.36 -0.13 -18.77
CA LEU A 305 6.65 -0.63 -19.26
C LEU A 305 6.91 -0.35 -20.74
N ALA A 306 5.88 -0.34 -21.59
CA ALA A 306 6.09 -0.01 -23.00
C ALA A 306 6.48 1.48 -23.15
N GLN A 307 5.88 2.36 -22.35
CA GLN A 307 6.28 3.76 -22.28
C GLN A 307 7.70 3.92 -21.74
N PHE A 308 8.10 3.11 -20.75
CA PHE A 308 9.47 3.05 -20.26
C PHE A 308 10.45 2.64 -21.38
N ASP A 309 10.16 1.60 -22.15
CA ASP A 309 11.06 1.15 -23.23
C ASP A 309 11.24 2.23 -24.30
N ARG A 310 10.16 2.92 -24.70
CA ARG A 310 10.21 4.08 -25.61
C ARG A 310 11.04 5.22 -25.01
N LEU A 311 10.84 5.53 -23.73
CA LEU A 311 11.56 6.61 -23.05
C LEU A 311 13.04 6.29 -22.89
N LEU A 312 13.37 5.02 -22.62
CA LEU A 312 14.75 4.54 -22.54
C LEU A 312 15.45 4.71 -23.88
N GLN A 313 14.84 4.26 -24.99
CA GLN A 313 15.38 4.46 -26.34
C GLN A 313 15.62 5.94 -26.64
N LEU A 314 14.62 6.79 -26.40
CA LEU A 314 14.76 8.25 -26.57
C LEU A 314 15.89 8.84 -25.72
N THR A 315 16.10 8.34 -24.49
CA THR A 315 17.17 8.80 -23.60
C THR A 315 18.54 8.39 -24.14
N MET A 316 18.66 7.15 -24.64
CA MET A 316 19.90 6.66 -25.25
C MET A 316 20.26 7.44 -26.52
N ASP A 317 19.26 7.76 -27.35
CA ASP A 317 19.46 8.52 -28.59
C ASP A 317 19.87 9.97 -28.33
N SER A 318 19.39 10.56 -27.23
CA SER A 318 19.62 11.99 -26.92
C SER A 318 20.84 12.26 -26.02
N PHE A 319 21.17 11.37 -25.09
CA PHE A 319 22.24 11.59 -24.09
C PHE A 319 23.37 10.55 -24.16
N GLY A 320 23.30 9.61 -25.10
CA GLY A 320 24.30 8.57 -25.33
C GLY A 320 23.88 7.20 -24.79
N SER A 321 24.38 6.14 -25.43
CA SER A 321 24.00 4.74 -25.18
C SER A 321 24.59 4.11 -23.92
N ASP A 322 25.51 4.81 -23.25
CA ASP A 322 26.48 4.14 -22.36
C ASP A 322 26.10 4.21 -20.89
N TYR A 323 25.14 5.06 -20.52
CA TYR A 323 24.84 5.36 -19.12
C TYR A 323 23.36 5.54 -18.81
N VAL A 324 22.88 4.84 -17.79
CA VAL A 324 21.58 5.03 -17.14
C VAL A 324 21.74 4.80 -15.64
N ALA A 325 21.12 5.63 -14.81
CA ALA A 325 21.21 5.49 -13.35
C ALA A 325 20.97 4.04 -12.85
N PRO A 326 21.85 3.48 -11.99
CA PRO A 326 21.76 2.09 -11.50
C PRO A 326 20.41 1.76 -10.85
N ARG A 327 19.82 2.74 -10.16
CA ARG A 327 18.53 2.63 -9.47
C ARG A 327 17.38 2.31 -10.43
N ILE A 328 17.44 2.86 -11.64
CA ILE A 328 16.47 2.64 -12.72
C ILE A 328 16.65 1.25 -13.29
N LEU A 329 17.88 0.89 -13.68
CA LEU A 329 18.21 -0.43 -14.23
C LEU A 329 17.79 -1.55 -13.28
N ARG A 330 18.11 -1.43 -11.99
CA ARG A 330 17.70 -2.39 -10.96
C ARG A 330 16.19 -2.56 -10.87
N THR A 331 15.43 -1.48 -10.97
CA THR A 331 13.96 -1.51 -10.90
C THR A 331 13.36 -2.08 -12.20
N ALA A 332 13.91 -1.70 -13.35
CA ALA A 332 13.50 -2.17 -14.66
C ALA A 332 13.74 -3.68 -14.81
N ILE A 333 14.96 -4.16 -14.52
CA ILE A 333 15.32 -5.59 -14.55
C ILE A 333 14.37 -6.39 -13.65
N ARG A 334 14.12 -5.92 -12.41
CA ARG A 334 13.16 -6.58 -11.51
C ARG A 334 11.77 -6.74 -12.13
N LYS A 335 11.25 -5.70 -12.81
CA LYS A 335 9.90 -5.71 -13.41
C LYS A 335 9.86 -6.53 -14.71
N LYS A 336 10.88 -6.45 -15.55
CA LYS A 336 11.01 -7.25 -16.78
C LYS A 336 11.11 -8.75 -16.46
N LEU A 337 11.97 -9.12 -15.51
CA LEU A 337 12.05 -10.49 -14.96
C LEU A 337 10.74 -10.94 -14.30
N TYR A 338 9.97 -10.01 -13.72
CA TYR A 338 8.68 -10.32 -13.12
C TYR A 338 7.64 -10.76 -14.16
N ILE A 339 7.58 -10.06 -15.28
CA ILE A 339 6.71 -10.36 -16.42
C ILE A 339 7.19 -11.57 -17.22
N ARG A 340 8.47 -11.95 -17.06
CA ARG A 340 9.19 -12.95 -17.87
C ARG A 340 9.60 -12.42 -19.24
N ASP A 341 9.77 -11.10 -19.37
CA ASP A 341 10.53 -10.51 -20.49
C ASP A 341 12.02 -10.70 -20.24
N TYR A 342 12.46 -11.87 -20.69
CA TYR A 342 13.77 -12.43 -20.52
C TYR A 342 14.83 -11.81 -21.43
N VAL A 343 14.42 -11.40 -22.63
CA VAL A 343 15.29 -10.73 -23.61
C VAL A 343 15.53 -9.30 -23.16
N GLY A 344 14.47 -8.56 -22.84
CA GLY A 344 14.57 -7.19 -22.32
C GLY A 344 15.39 -7.14 -21.03
N SER A 345 15.18 -8.06 -20.09
CA SER A 345 16.02 -8.15 -18.90
C SER A 345 17.49 -8.39 -19.22
N GLY A 346 17.82 -9.28 -20.16
CA GLY A 346 19.20 -9.57 -20.54
C GLY A 346 19.91 -8.32 -21.08
N THR A 347 19.25 -7.59 -21.99
CA THR A 347 19.81 -6.35 -22.56
C THR A 347 20.11 -5.28 -21.51
N LEU A 348 19.22 -5.12 -20.52
CA LEU A 348 19.41 -4.17 -19.41
C LEU A 348 20.53 -4.63 -18.45
N THR A 349 20.64 -5.93 -18.20
CA THR A 349 21.73 -6.51 -17.40
C THR A 349 23.08 -6.33 -18.10
N ASP A 350 23.14 -6.51 -19.42
CA ASP A 350 24.36 -6.26 -20.19
C ASP A 350 24.76 -4.79 -20.16
N LEU A 351 23.79 -3.88 -20.33
CA LEU A 351 24.00 -2.44 -20.17
C LEU A 351 24.56 -2.10 -18.79
N PHE A 352 24.01 -2.69 -17.73
CA PHE A 352 24.54 -2.52 -16.37
C PHE A 352 26.01 -2.95 -16.28
N THR A 353 26.37 -4.10 -16.86
CA THR A 353 27.76 -4.59 -16.83
C THR A 353 28.73 -3.78 -17.70
N LYS A 354 28.26 -3.19 -18.80
CA LYS A 354 29.04 -2.24 -19.60
C LYS A 354 29.29 -0.94 -18.84
N MET A 355 28.27 -0.46 -18.15
CA MET A 355 28.36 0.75 -17.33
C MET A 355 29.37 0.58 -16.18
N THR A 356 29.38 -0.58 -15.50
CA THR A 356 30.37 -0.87 -14.45
C THR A 356 31.80 -0.94 -15.00
N ALA A 357 31.98 -1.48 -16.20
CA ALA A 357 33.29 -1.55 -16.85
C ALA A 357 33.81 -0.16 -17.27
N THR A 358 32.90 0.74 -17.68
CA THR A 358 33.27 2.06 -18.24
C THR A 358 33.44 3.14 -17.17
N TYR A 359 32.55 3.15 -16.17
CA TYR A 359 32.48 4.22 -15.16
C TYR A 359 32.96 3.81 -13.78
N GLY A 360 33.32 2.53 -13.58
CA GLY A 360 33.71 1.97 -12.28
C GLY A 360 32.53 1.74 -11.34
N TRP A 361 32.84 1.38 -10.09
CA TRP A 361 31.86 1.06 -9.04
C TRP A 361 32.31 1.68 -7.68
N ARG A 362 31.38 1.79 -6.71
CA ARG A 362 31.68 2.31 -5.35
C ARG A 362 31.17 1.39 -4.23
N PRO A 363 31.88 1.31 -3.09
CA PRO A 363 31.37 0.66 -1.89
C PRO A 363 30.16 1.38 -1.29
N SER A 364 29.11 0.64 -0.94
CA SER A 364 27.85 1.19 -0.37
C SER A 364 28.04 1.98 0.95
N LYS A 365 29.11 1.70 1.71
CA LYS A 365 29.43 2.41 2.96
C LYS A 365 29.70 3.91 2.73
N ILE A 366 30.19 4.29 1.55
CA ILE A 366 30.54 5.68 1.22
C ILE A 366 29.28 6.50 0.92
N GLU A 367 28.30 5.92 0.20
CA GLU A 367 27.02 6.59 -0.11
C GLU A 367 26.24 7.01 1.14
N SER A 368 26.27 6.19 2.20
CA SER A 368 25.57 6.49 3.46
C SER A 368 26.10 7.75 4.15
N ARG A 369 27.37 8.10 3.93
CA ARG A 369 28.00 9.30 4.50
C ARG A 369 27.70 10.53 3.65
N ASP A 370 27.70 10.42 2.34
CA ASP A 370 27.45 11.56 1.44
C ASP A 370 25.98 11.99 1.42
N ASN A 371 25.02 11.06 1.53
CA ASN A 371 23.59 11.38 1.63
C ASN A 371 23.18 12.13 2.90
N SER A 372 24.07 12.28 3.88
CA SER A 372 23.81 12.99 5.14
C SER A 372 24.12 14.48 5.10
N LYS A 373 24.74 14.98 4.02
CA LYS A 373 25.08 16.40 3.88
C LYS A 373 24.01 17.12 3.04
N SER A 374 23.33 18.07 3.66
CA SER A 374 22.44 19.00 2.97
C SER A 374 23.27 19.87 2.03
N LEU A 375 23.10 19.68 0.72
CA LEU A 375 23.72 20.51 -0.31
C LEU A 375 22.77 21.65 -0.66
N TYR A 376 23.21 22.88 -0.45
CA TYR A 376 22.48 24.08 -0.86
C TYR A 376 23.00 24.54 -2.21
N PHE A 377 22.13 24.59 -3.22
CA PHE A 377 22.47 25.12 -4.54
C PHE A 377 22.22 26.62 -4.58
N THR A 378 23.13 27.38 -5.17
CA THR A 378 22.96 28.84 -5.32
C THR A 378 22.23 29.20 -6.62
N ASN A 379 22.29 28.34 -7.65
CA ASN A 379 21.71 28.56 -8.97
C ASN A 379 21.16 27.25 -9.57
N GLU A 380 20.16 27.33 -10.46
CA GLU A 380 19.58 26.18 -11.18
C GLU A 380 20.63 25.37 -11.95
N VAL A 381 21.60 26.04 -12.59
CA VAL A 381 22.68 25.37 -13.35
C VAL A 381 23.53 24.47 -12.45
N GLN A 382 23.77 24.87 -11.19
CA GLN A 382 24.52 24.04 -10.24
C GLN A 382 23.70 22.81 -9.82
N ALA A 383 22.39 22.99 -9.65
CA ALA A 383 21.48 21.88 -9.37
C ALA A 383 21.43 20.90 -10.56
N ASP A 384 21.32 21.39 -11.79
CA ASP A 384 21.35 20.56 -13.01
C ASP A 384 22.67 19.81 -13.17
N GLN A 385 23.80 20.47 -12.91
CA GLN A 385 25.11 19.83 -12.94
C GLN A 385 25.22 18.72 -11.90
N PHE A 386 24.70 18.96 -10.69
CA PHE A 386 24.68 17.96 -9.62
C PHE A 386 23.76 16.78 -9.96
N LEU A 387 22.54 17.05 -10.44
CA LEU A 387 21.56 16.01 -10.79
C LEU A 387 21.99 15.18 -12.02
N ASN A 388 22.74 15.77 -12.94
CA ASN A 388 23.32 15.05 -14.09
C ASN A 388 24.63 14.31 -13.75
N GLN A 389 25.11 14.35 -12.50
CA GLN A 389 26.27 13.55 -12.11
C GLN A 389 25.97 12.06 -12.32
N LYS A 390 26.94 11.32 -12.87
CA LYS A 390 26.80 9.89 -13.11
C LYS A 390 26.94 9.16 -11.77
N GLU A 391 25.84 8.62 -11.26
CA GLU A 391 25.82 7.66 -10.16
C GLU A 391 26.59 6.38 -10.57
N GLN A 392 27.48 5.90 -9.69
CA GLN A 392 28.24 4.66 -9.89
C GLN A 392 27.52 3.48 -9.21
N PRO A 393 27.50 2.28 -9.81
CA PRO A 393 26.93 1.07 -9.18
C PRO A 393 27.60 0.70 -7.87
N THR A 394 26.80 0.08 -6.99
CA THR A 394 27.28 -0.46 -5.71
C THR A 394 27.27 -1.99 -5.68
N GLU A 395 28.00 -2.59 -4.73
CA GLU A 395 27.96 -4.05 -4.52
C GLU A 395 26.55 -4.54 -4.12
N LEU A 396 25.75 -3.67 -3.50
CA LEU A 396 24.36 -3.95 -3.14
C LEU A 396 23.45 -4.06 -4.37
N ASP A 397 23.74 -3.30 -5.42
CA ASP A 397 22.98 -3.39 -6.67
C ASP A 397 23.25 -4.73 -7.37
N TYR A 398 24.50 -5.19 -7.39
CA TYR A 398 24.83 -6.55 -7.85
C TYR A 398 24.12 -7.62 -7.04
N VAL A 399 24.15 -7.55 -5.70
CA VAL A 399 23.42 -8.49 -4.83
C VAL A 399 21.93 -8.53 -5.18
N ALA A 400 21.30 -7.36 -5.37
CA ALA A 400 19.89 -7.28 -5.72
C ALA A 400 19.59 -7.93 -7.09
N LEU A 401 20.40 -7.64 -8.11
CA LEU A 401 20.25 -8.23 -9.44
C LEU A 401 20.39 -9.76 -9.40
N ILE A 402 21.45 -10.27 -8.74
CA ILE A 402 21.69 -11.70 -8.56
C ILE A 402 20.49 -12.38 -7.87
N GLN A 403 19.97 -11.77 -6.80
CA GLN A 403 18.76 -12.28 -6.12
C GLN A 403 17.52 -12.31 -7.03
N TYR A 404 17.33 -11.30 -7.87
CA TYR A 404 16.20 -11.26 -8.81
C TYR A 404 16.29 -12.37 -9.86
N HIS A 405 17.46 -12.61 -10.44
CA HIS A 405 17.68 -13.68 -11.40
C HIS A 405 17.51 -15.07 -10.75
N PHE A 406 18.07 -15.27 -9.54
CA PHE A 406 17.87 -16.53 -8.81
C PHE A 406 16.40 -16.80 -8.46
N PHE A 407 15.67 -15.79 -7.97
CA PHE A 407 14.24 -15.94 -7.66
C PHE A 407 13.39 -16.34 -8.87
N ARG A 408 13.82 -15.96 -10.07
CA ARG A 408 13.16 -16.30 -11.35
C ARG A 408 13.73 -17.53 -12.05
N LYS A 409 14.55 -18.33 -11.35
CA LYS A 409 15.16 -19.56 -11.86
C LYS A 409 16.14 -19.36 -13.02
N ARG A 410 16.77 -18.18 -13.12
CA ARG A 410 17.82 -17.86 -14.08
C ARG A 410 19.18 -17.96 -13.41
N LYS A 411 19.61 -19.19 -13.17
CA LYS A 411 20.85 -19.48 -12.45
C LYS A 411 22.09 -18.99 -13.20
N ASP A 412 22.15 -19.24 -14.51
CA ASP A 412 23.36 -18.98 -15.31
C ASP A 412 23.67 -17.48 -15.37
N GLU A 413 22.68 -16.63 -15.65
CA GLU A 413 22.83 -15.16 -15.65
C GLU A 413 23.24 -14.62 -14.27
N ALA A 414 22.70 -15.19 -13.19
CA ALA A 414 23.03 -14.80 -11.82
C ALA A 414 24.49 -15.16 -11.45
N LEU A 415 24.95 -16.34 -11.86
CA LEU A 415 26.33 -16.79 -11.67
C LEU A 415 27.31 -15.96 -12.50
N MET A 416 26.96 -15.62 -13.74
CA MET A 416 27.74 -14.72 -14.59
C MET A 416 27.91 -13.33 -13.95
N LEU A 417 26.86 -12.80 -13.31
CA LEU A 417 26.95 -11.53 -12.58
C LEU A 417 27.85 -11.62 -11.35
N LEU A 418 27.80 -12.74 -10.61
CA LEU A 418 28.68 -12.97 -9.46
C LEU A 418 30.15 -13.05 -9.88
N LEU A 419 30.45 -13.69 -11.02
CA LEU A 419 31.80 -13.73 -11.59
C LEU A 419 32.28 -12.36 -12.04
N LYS A 420 31.43 -11.62 -12.79
CA LYS A 420 31.75 -10.25 -13.21
C LYS A 420 32.04 -9.35 -12.02
N LEU A 421 31.31 -9.51 -10.91
CA LEU A 421 31.58 -8.79 -9.66
C LEU A 421 32.96 -9.16 -9.08
N ALA A 422 33.33 -10.44 -9.06
CA ALA A 422 34.64 -10.88 -8.58
C ALA A 422 35.82 -10.43 -9.46
N MET A 423 35.56 -10.08 -10.73
CA MET A 423 36.55 -9.58 -11.69
C MET A 423 36.76 -8.06 -11.63
N LEU A 424 35.98 -7.31 -10.84
CA LEU A 424 36.11 -5.86 -10.78
C LEU A 424 37.41 -5.44 -10.03
N PRO A 425 38.10 -4.38 -10.50
CA PRO A 425 39.24 -3.81 -9.78
C PRO A 425 38.78 -3.28 -8.41
N ASP A 426 39.65 -3.34 -7.40
CA ASP A 426 39.43 -2.91 -6.01
C ASP A 426 38.42 -3.74 -5.19
N MET A 427 38.06 -4.95 -5.65
CA MET A 427 37.21 -5.88 -4.90
C MET A 427 38.00 -6.63 -3.82
N ASP A 428 37.84 -6.20 -2.57
CA ASP A 428 38.44 -6.87 -1.42
C ASP A 428 37.70 -8.15 -1.02
N LYS A 429 38.46 -9.09 -0.44
CA LYS A 429 37.96 -10.33 0.19
C LYS A 429 36.86 -10.07 1.21
N GLU A 430 36.96 -9.00 2.00
CA GLU A 430 35.95 -8.65 3.01
C GLU A 430 34.62 -8.19 2.39
N LEU A 431 34.69 -7.44 1.29
CA LEU A 431 33.50 -6.98 0.57
C LEU A 431 32.79 -8.14 -0.12
N LEU A 432 33.55 -9.04 -0.76
CA LEU A 432 33.02 -10.27 -1.33
C LEU A 432 32.44 -11.21 -0.28
N ALA A 433 33.05 -11.31 0.91
CA ALA A 433 32.50 -12.06 2.03
C ALA A 433 31.14 -11.48 2.48
N SER A 434 31.01 -10.14 2.54
CA SER A 434 29.73 -9.47 2.81
C SER A 434 28.68 -9.76 1.75
N VAL A 435 29.07 -9.77 0.46
CA VAL A 435 28.19 -10.14 -0.66
C VAL A 435 27.72 -11.59 -0.53
N MET A 436 28.63 -12.53 -0.27
CA MET A 436 28.30 -13.95 -0.07
C MET A 436 27.40 -14.17 1.15
N TRP A 437 27.60 -13.39 2.21
CA TRP A 437 26.72 -13.39 3.38
C TRP A 437 25.31 -12.91 3.03
N LYS A 438 25.18 -11.76 2.34
CA LYS A 438 23.90 -11.21 1.89
C LYS A 438 23.16 -12.09 0.88
N LEU A 439 23.91 -12.79 0.01
CA LEU A 439 23.37 -13.80 -0.91
C LEU A 439 23.11 -15.15 -0.25
N LYS A 440 23.55 -15.31 1.01
CA LYS A 440 23.38 -16.52 1.82
C LYS A 440 24.09 -17.76 1.27
N ILE A 441 25.12 -17.53 0.46
CA ILE A 441 25.96 -18.57 -0.16
C ILE A 441 26.82 -19.29 0.89
N HIS A 442 27.15 -18.63 1.99
CA HIS A 442 27.90 -19.21 3.12
C HIS A 442 27.25 -20.46 3.75
N LEU A 443 25.96 -20.70 3.50
CA LEU A 443 25.19 -21.87 3.96
C LEU A 443 25.33 -23.10 3.04
N LEU A 444 26.20 -23.04 2.03
CA LEU A 444 26.52 -24.20 1.20
C LEU A 444 27.44 -25.17 1.95
N GLN A 445 27.30 -26.47 1.67
CA GLN A 445 28.13 -27.52 2.29
C GLN A 445 29.62 -27.37 2.00
N SER A 446 29.97 -27.05 0.75
CA SER A 446 31.36 -26.84 0.34
C SER A 446 31.45 -25.82 -0.79
N PHE A 447 32.63 -25.20 -0.93
CA PHE A 447 32.92 -24.34 -2.08
C PHE A 447 32.96 -25.13 -3.40
N ASP A 448 33.20 -26.45 -3.35
CA ASP A 448 33.24 -27.29 -4.56
C ASP A 448 31.89 -27.33 -5.27
N VAL A 449 30.78 -27.23 -4.53
CA VAL A 449 29.44 -27.07 -5.11
C VAL A 449 29.36 -25.80 -5.95
N LEU A 450 29.77 -24.66 -5.39
CA LEU A 450 29.79 -23.39 -6.11
C LEU A 450 30.78 -23.43 -7.29
N LYS A 451 31.96 -24.04 -7.10
CA LYS A 451 32.98 -24.19 -8.14
C LYS A 451 32.48 -25.01 -9.33
N ASN A 452 31.84 -26.16 -9.08
CA ASN A 452 31.27 -27.01 -10.13
C ASN A 452 30.14 -26.29 -10.90
N GLU A 453 29.34 -25.48 -10.20
CA GLU A 453 28.26 -24.71 -10.84
C GLU A 453 28.78 -23.52 -11.64
N LEU A 454 29.87 -22.89 -11.20
CA LEU A 454 30.58 -21.87 -11.97
C LEU A 454 31.33 -22.47 -13.18
N GLN A 455 31.79 -23.72 -13.06
CA GLN A 455 32.55 -24.43 -14.10
C GLN A 455 31.83 -24.59 -15.43
N ALA A 456 30.50 -24.69 -15.40
CA ALA A 456 29.69 -24.78 -16.62
C ALA A 456 29.65 -23.48 -17.45
N SER A 457 30.12 -22.35 -16.90
CA SER A 457 30.00 -21.01 -17.51
C SER A 457 31.34 -20.41 -17.99
N PHE A 458 32.44 -21.19 -18.05
CA PHE A 458 33.79 -20.65 -18.24
C PHE A 458 34.40 -20.75 -19.66
N SER A 459 35.35 -19.83 -19.90
CA SER A 459 36.54 -19.95 -20.76
C SER A 459 37.81 -19.83 -19.89
N THR A 460 38.95 -20.37 -20.34
CA THR A 460 40.19 -20.77 -19.60
C THR A 460 40.96 -19.72 -18.76
N GLU A 461 40.50 -18.48 -18.58
CA GLU A 461 41.29 -17.38 -17.95
C GLU A 461 40.87 -17.02 -16.50
N THR A 462 40.16 -17.88 -15.77
CA THR A 462 39.40 -17.47 -14.56
C THR A 462 39.89 -18.03 -13.22
N ASP A 463 41.12 -18.53 -13.10
CA ASP A 463 41.59 -19.16 -11.85
C ASP A 463 41.74 -18.17 -10.68
N PHE A 464 42.12 -16.92 -10.95
CA PHE A 464 42.30 -15.89 -9.92
C PHE A 464 40.98 -15.41 -9.26
N PRO A 465 39.91 -15.10 -10.00
CA PRO A 465 38.60 -14.81 -9.40
C PRO A 465 38.03 -15.97 -8.57
N ILE A 466 38.29 -17.22 -8.98
CA ILE A 466 37.81 -18.40 -8.27
C ILE A 466 38.54 -18.57 -6.92
N SER A 467 39.86 -18.34 -6.88
CA SER A 467 40.61 -18.39 -5.62
C SER A 467 40.17 -17.27 -4.65
N LEU A 468 39.94 -16.06 -5.17
CA LEU A 468 39.41 -14.94 -4.40
C LEU A 468 38.01 -15.25 -3.84
N LEU A 469 37.12 -15.85 -4.64
CA LEU A 469 35.80 -16.31 -4.20
C LEU A 469 35.90 -17.41 -3.14
N GLN A 470 36.86 -18.33 -3.27
CA GLN A 470 37.10 -19.39 -2.28
C GLN A 470 37.55 -18.82 -0.94
N GLU A 471 38.41 -17.81 -0.97
CA GLU A 471 38.85 -17.11 0.22
C GLU A 471 37.73 -16.31 0.88
N ALA A 472 36.94 -15.58 0.09
CA ALA A 472 35.77 -14.85 0.56
C ALA A 472 34.72 -15.79 1.17
N PHE A 473 34.52 -16.97 0.59
CA PHE A 473 33.62 -18.00 1.10
C PHE A 473 34.06 -18.48 2.48
N LYS A 474 35.35 -18.80 2.65
CA LYS A 474 35.92 -19.19 3.96
C LYS A 474 35.75 -18.07 4.99
N THR A 475 36.00 -16.81 4.62
CA THR A 475 35.80 -15.66 5.51
C THR A 475 34.34 -15.46 5.89
N ALA A 476 33.40 -15.63 4.95
CA ALA A 476 31.97 -15.55 5.25
C ALA A 476 31.52 -16.67 6.20
N GLN A 477 32.04 -17.89 6.04
CA GLN A 477 31.77 -19.02 6.96
C GLN A 477 32.36 -18.81 8.36
N LEU A 478 33.52 -18.16 8.46
CA LEU A 478 34.13 -17.78 9.73
C LEU A 478 33.29 -16.69 10.42
N GLN A 479 32.85 -15.67 9.69
CA GLN A 479 32.00 -14.59 10.24
C GLN A 479 30.65 -15.08 10.74
N SER A 480 30.09 -16.13 10.11
CA SER A 480 28.82 -16.72 10.51
C SER A 480 28.95 -17.84 11.56
N GLY A 481 30.17 -18.22 11.96
CA GLY A 481 30.43 -19.34 12.87
C GLY A 481 30.07 -20.72 12.32
N ILE A 482 29.65 -20.85 11.06
CA ILE A 482 29.23 -22.13 10.44
C ILE A 482 30.40 -23.12 10.39
N HIS A 483 31.63 -22.63 10.31
CA HIS A 483 32.82 -23.48 10.37
C HIS A 483 32.89 -24.28 11.69
N GLU A 484 32.34 -23.76 12.79
CA GLU A 484 32.37 -24.39 14.12
C GLU A 484 31.26 -25.44 14.30
N LEU A 485 30.36 -25.61 13.33
CA LEU A 485 29.31 -26.63 13.40
C LEU A 485 29.92 -28.05 13.47
N PRO A 486 29.48 -28.88 14.44
CA PRO A 486 29.92 -30.27 14.53
C PRO A 486 29.66 -31.01 13.21
N GLN A 487 30.57 -31.91 12.79
CA GLN A 487 30.45 -32.63 11.50
C GLN A 487 29.10 -33.32 11.31
N GLN A 488 28.48 -33.77 12.40
CA GLN A 488 27.15 -34.39 12.42
C GLN A 488 26.03 -33.46 11.93
N HIS A 489 26.16 -32.14 12.03
CA HIS A 489 25.14 -31.15 11.64
C HIS A 489 25.40 -30.51 10.27
N LYS A 490 26.48 -30.89 9.57
CA LYS A 490 26.80 -30.35 8.24
C LYS A 490 25.78 -30.70 7.15
N HIS A 491 25.00 -31.76 7.34
CA HIS A 491 23.90 -32.16 6.44
C HIS A 491 22.73 -31.15 6.41
N ILE A 492 22.67 -30.21 7.36
CA ILE A 492 21.64 -29.16 7.41
C ILE A 492 21.94 -28.05 6.37
N LEU A 493 23.20 -27.96 5.93
CA LEU A 493 23.65 -27.01 4.91
C LEU A 493 23.19 -27.43 3.50
N PHE A 494 23.08 -26.45 2.60
CA PHE A 494 22.50 -26.64 1.27
C PHE A 494 23.48 -27.25 0.28
N ASP A 495 22.96 -28.17 -0.55
CA ASP A 495 23.70 -28.82 -1.65
C ASP A 495 23.73 -28.00 -2.95
N ASN A 496 22.89 -26.95 -3.06
CA ASN A 496 22.72 -26.19 -4.31
C ASN A 496 22.29 -24.75 -4.04
N ILE A 497 22.83 -23.79 -4.81
CA ILE A 497 22.49 -22.36 -4.75
C ILE A 497 21.01 -22.11 -5.07
N SER A 498 20.45 -22.91 -5.97
CA SER A 498 19.03 -22.87 -6.34
C SER A 498 18.14 -23.17 -5.14
N ALA A 499 18.56 -24.08 -4.24
CA ALA A 499 17.79 -24.41 -3.03
C ALA A 499 17.80 -23.24 -2.03
N VAL A 500 18.94 -22.55 -1.90
CA VAL A 500 19.07 -21.32 -1.10
C VAL A 500 18.13 -20.24 -1.60
N ALA A 501 18.08 -20.00 -2.91
CA ALA A 501 17.24 -18.96 -3.49
C ALA A 501 15.73 -19.28 -3.50
N LEU A 502 15.35 -20.55 -3.72
CA LEU A 502 13.95 -20.97 -3.83
C LEU A 502 13.24 -21.06 -2.48
N HIS A 503 13.98 -21.23 -1.38
CA HIS A 503 13.41 -21.40 -0.04
C HIS A 503 13.96 -20.42 1.00
N PRO A 504 13.67 -19.10 0.89
CA PRO A 504 14.15 -18.09 1.85
C PRO A 504 13.73 -18.36 3.30
N SER A 505 12.60 -19.03 3.50
CA SER A 505 12.16 -19.47 4.83
C SER A 505 13.12 -20.52 5.37
N LEU A 506 13.41 -21.59 4.63
CA LEU A 506 14.30 -22.68 5.07
C LEU A 506 15.68 -22.13 5.40
N VAL A 507 16.19 -21.24 4.57
CA VAL A 507 17.47 -20.56 4.78
C VAL A 507 17.54 -19.83 6.12
N LYS A 508 16.48 -19.11 6.50
CA LYS A 508 16.42 -18.47 7.83
C LYS A 508 16.37 -19.47 8.98
N HIS A 509 15.75 -20.63 8.82
CA HIS A 509 15.75 -21.66 9.88
C HIS A 509 17.13 -22.28 10.03
N VAL A 510 17.84 -22.50 8.92
CA VAL A 510 19.22 -22.99 8.99
C VAL A 510 20.13 -21.96 9.65
N GLU A 511 19.94 -20.66 9.38
CA GLU A 511 20.64 -19.57 10.09
C GLU A 511 20.30 -19.54 11.58
N ASP A 512 19.01 -19.54 11.93
CA ASP A 512 18.54 -19.52 13.33
C ASP A 512 19.03 -20.76 14.10
N LEU A 513 18.98 -21.94 13.47
CA LEU A 513 19.43 -23.20 14.06
C LEU A 513 20.96 -23.28 14.16
N ALA A 514 21.68 -22.75 13.18
CA ALA A 514 23.14 -22.59 13.28
C ALA A 514 23.49 -21.65 14.43
N ASP A 515 22.81 -20.51 14.56
CA ASP A 515 22.98 -19.57 15.67
C ASP A 515 22.65 -20.19 17.03
N GLU A 516 21.57 -20.98 17.13
CA GLU A 516 21.17 -21.70 18.35
C GLU A 516 22.19 -22.77 18.75
N LEU A 517 22.70 -23.53 17.78
CA LEU A 517 23.74 -24.54 18.02
C LEU A 517 25.09 -23.92 18.42
N LEU A 518 25.39 -22.71 17.93
CA LEU A 518 26.65 -22.01 18.20
C LEU A 518 26.64 -21.23 19.53
N LYS A 519 25.48 -20.72 19.97
CA LYS A 519 25.37 -19.88 21.19
C LYS A 519 25.03 -20.68 22.45
N GLY A 520 24.62 -21.94 22.34
CA GLY A 520 24.09 -22.71 23.46
C GLY A 520 22.72 -22.17 23.93
N LEU A 521 21.92 -23.02 24.57
CA LEU A 521 20.49 -22.79 24.88
C LEU A 521 20.17 -21.60 25.81
N ASP A 522 21.16 -20.86 26.34
CA ASP A 522 20.98 -20.01 27.53
C ASP A 522 20.93 -18.49 27.30
N LYS A 523 20.83 -17.97 26.07
CA LYS A 523 20.65 -16.51 25.86
C LYS A 523 19.65 -16.17 24.75
N PHE A 524 18.37 -16.36 25.02
CA PHE A 524 17.28 -15.68 24.30
C PHE A 524 17.08 -14.27 24.86
N GLU A 525 18.04 -13.35 24.67
CA GLU A 525 17.73 -11.92 24.75
C GLU A 525 17.24 -11.44 23.38
N SER A 526 15.92 -11.38 23.23
CA SER A 526 15.24 -10.97 22.02
C SER A 526 15.39 -9.47 21.76
N LYS A 527 16.44 -9.07 21.03
CA LYS A 527 16.50 -7.78 20.32
C LYS A 527 15.92 -7.87 18.90
N GLY A 528 14.92 -8.73 18.68
CA GLY A 528 14.22 -8.86 17.42
C GLY A 528 12.99 -7.96 17.37
N SER A 529 12.72 -7.35 16.22
CA SER A 529 11.46 -6.62 16.03
C SER A 529 10.25 -7.57 16.14
N GLY A 530 9.09 -7.09 16.63
CA GLY A 530 7.87 -7.92 16.74
C GLY A 530 7.45 -8.61 15.44
N ARG A 531 7.82 -8.03 14.28
CA ARG A 531 7.61 -8.62 12.95
C ARG A 531 8.45 -9.87 12.70
N GLU A 532 9.71 -9.87 13.11
CA GLU A 532 10.62 -11.02 12.92
C GLU A 532 10.15 -12.21 13.77
N TYR A 533 9.72 -11.95 15.00
CA TYR A 533 9.16 -12.99 15.87
C TYR A 533 7.86 -13.60 15.29
N SER A 534 6.94 -12.77 14.80
CA SER A 534 5.71 -13.24 14.14
C SER A 534 6.00 -14.13 12.92
N LEU A 535 7.00 -13.76 12.11
CA LEU A 535 7.46 -14.56 10.96
C LEU A 535 8.09 -15.89 11.39
N LYS A 536 8.87 -15.90 12.47
CA LYS A 536 9.44 -17.13 13.05
C LYS A 536 8.32 -18.10 13.46
N ILE A 537 7.34 -17.63 14.24
CA ILE A 537 6.17 -18.44 14.63
C ILE A 537 5.43 -18.98 13.40
N GLN A 538 5.15 -18.12 12.41
CA GLN A 538 4.44 -18.55 11.20
C GLN A 538 5.16 -19.69 10.49
N ASN A 539 6.49 -19.63 10.43
CA ASN A 539 7.26 -20.68 9.78
C ASN A 539 7.32 -21.97 10.59
N VAL A 540 7.46 -21.87 11.92
CA VAL A 540 7.40 -23.04 12.82
C VAL A 540 6.05 -23.73 12.68
N LEU A 541 4.95 -22.98 12.69
CA LEU A 541 3.60 -23.50 12.43
C LEU A 541 3.53 -24.21 11.08
N LYS A 542 4.09 -23.62 10.02
CA LYS A 542 4.11 -24.22 8.69
C LYS A 542 4.91 -25.53 8.64
N ALA A 543 6.03 -25.61 9.36
CA ALA A 543 6.85 -26.81 9.43
C ALA A 543 6.13 -27.93 10.23
N LEU A 544 5.52 -27.59 11.37
CA LEU A 544 4.76 -28.54 12.18
C LEU A 544 3.57 -29.11 11.42
N LEU A 545 2.80 -28.26 10.75
CA LEU A 545 1.62 -28.67 9.97
C LEU A 545 1.99 -29.50 8.73
N LYS A 546 3.12 -29.21 8.06
CA LYS A 546 3.62 -30.05 6.97
C LYS A 546 3.97 -31.47 7.41
N ASN A 547 4.40 -31.65 8.67
CA ASN A 547 4.76 -32.94 9.25
C ASN A 547 3.57 -33.61 9.97
N ASP A 548 2.34 -33.16 9.70
CA ASP A 548 1.10 -33.65 10.32
C ASP A 548 1.04 -33.57 11.85
N LYS A 549 1.85 -32.70 12.46
CA LYS A 549 1.85 -32.46 13.90
C LYS A 549 0.83 -31.38 14.29
N GLU A 550 -0.46 -31.71 14.21
CA GLU A 550 -1.58 -30.79 14.47
C GLU A 550 -1.63 -30.29 15.93
N VAL A 551 -1.51 -31.22 16.89
CA VAL A 551 -1.60 -30.91 18.34
C VAL A 551 -0.56 -29.87 18.80
N PRO A 552 0.75 -30.05 18.56
CA PRO A 552 1.74 -29.06 18.98
C PRO A 552 1.64 -27.74 18.21
N ALA A 553 1.09 -27.74 16.98
CA ALA A 553 0.83 -26.50 16.25
C ALA A 553 -0.30 -25.69 16.92
N LEU A 554 -1.39 -26.34 17.32
CA LEU A 554 -2.49 -25.71 18.06
C LEU A 554 -2.04 -25.21 19.44
N GLU A 555 -1.20 -25.97 20.15
CA GLU A 555 -0.61 -25.52 21.41
C GLU A 555 0.24 -24.26 21.23
N LEU A 556 1.04 -24.19 20.16
CA LEU A 556 1.84 -23.00 19.84
C LEU A 556 0.94 -21.80 19.51
N LEU A 557 -0.14 -22.01 18.74
CA LEU A 557 -1.11 -20.95 18.44
C LEU A 557 -1.77 -20.46 19.74
N ASN A 558 -2.24 -21.36 20.60
CA ASN A 558 -2.85 -21.02 21.88
C ASN A 558 -1.90 -20.24 22.80
N LYS A 559 -0.60 -20.55 22.78
CA LYS A 559 0.44 -19.81 23.53
C LYS A 559 0.61 -18.38 23.00
N VAL A 560 0.55 -18.20 21.68
CA VAL A 560 0.67 -16.89 21.01
C VAL A 560 -0.62 -16.06 21.13
N GLU A 561 -1.74 -16.73 21.35
CA GLU A 561 -3.04 -16.12 21.57
C GLU A 561 -3.27 -15.64 23.01
N LYS A 562 -2.57 -16.20 24.00
CA LYS A 562 -2.67 -15.75 25.40
C LYS A 562 -1.92 -14.43 25.56
N PRO A 563 -2.55 -13.36 26.09
CA PRO A 563 -1.80 -12.20 26.57
C PRO A 563 -0.88 -12.68 27.70
N LEU A 564 0.39 -12.28 27.68
CA LEU A 564 1.28 -12.43 28.84
C LEU A 564 0.70 -11.53 29.94
N GLU A 565 0.09 -12.12 30.97
CA GLU A 565 -0.53 -11.38 32.09
C GLU A 565 0.49 -10.83 33.10
N ASP A 566 1.77 -11.13 32.96
CA ASP A 566 2.81 -10.68 33.90
C ASP A 566 3.90 -9.90 33.17
N GLU A 567 3.84 -8.56 33.27
CA GLU A 567 4.98 -7.64 33.53
C GLU A 567 4.59 -6.19 33.18
N GLU A 568 4.11 -5.45 34.18
CA GLU A 568 3.71 -4.03 34.09
C GLU A 568 4.85 -3.04 33.74
N ASN A 569 6.08 -3.48 33.40
CA ASN A 569 7.23 -2.57 33.32
C ASN A 569 8.13 -2.66 32.09
N HIS A 570 7.79 -3.44 31.05
CA HIS A 570 8.53 -3.39 29.79
C HIS A 570 7.62 -3.07 28.61
N SER A 571 7.81 -1.86 28.07
CA SER A 571 7.17 -1.29 26.89
C SER A 571 7.58 -1.98 25.58
N THR A 572 7.51 -3.31 25.53
CA THR A 572 7.67 -4.08 24.31
C THR A 572 6.35 -4.76 24.02
N GLN A 573 5.61 -4.20 23.07
CA GLN A 573 4.43 -4.79 22.42
C GLN A 573 4.81 -6.14 21.78
N PHE A 574 4.96 -7.20 22.57
CA PHE A 574 5.06 -8.55 22.04
C PHE A 574 3.71 -9.25 22.15
N THR A 575 3.29 -9.75 20.98
CA THR A 575 2.25 -10.76 20.70
C THR A 575 0.78 -10.40 20.92
N LYS A 576 0.13 -9.97 19.83
CA LYS A 576 -1.22 -10.45 19.47
C LYS A 576 -1.08 -11.43 18.31
N ALA A 577 -1.81 -12.55 18.35
CA ALA A 577 -1.93 -13.45 17.21
C ALA A 577 -2.33 -12.66 15.95
N ASN A 578 -1.70 -12.97 14.81
CA ASN A 578 -1.93 -12.26 13.55
C ASN A 578 -2.63 -13.18 12.56
N ALA A 579 -3.44 -12.64 11.65
CA ALA A 579 -4.09 -13.36 10.56
C ALA A 579 -3.14 -14.24 9.73
N HIS A 580 -1.84 -13.91 9.65
CA HIS A 580 -0.81 -14.75 9.03
C HIS A 580 -0.65 -16.14 9.69
N HIS A 581 -0.87 -16.25 11.01
CA HIS A 581 -0.78 -17.52 11.73
C HIS A 581 -1.96 -18.42 11.41
N TYR A 582 -3.18 -17.87 11.41
CA TYR A 582 -4.40 -18.59 11.06
C TYR A 582 -4.42 -19.05 9.59
N ALA A 583 -3.86 -18.26 8.67
CA ALA A 583 -3.80 -18.62 7.25
C ALA A 583 -3.12 -19.98 7.01
N VAL A 584 -2.07 -20.30 7.78
CA VAL A 584 -1.34 -21.58 7.66
C VAL A 584 -2.23 -22.77 8.05
N PHE A 585 -3.08 -22.60 9.07
CA PHE A 585 -4.04 -23.64 9.47
C PHE A 585 -5.15 -23.84 8.44
N VAL A 586 -5.66 -22.75 7.86
CA VAL A 586 -6.66 -22.82 6.78
C VAL A 586 -6.09 -23.57 5.57
N ASP A 587 -4.87 -23.26 5.16
CA ASP A 587 -4.19 -23.97 4.06
C ASP A 587 -4.03 -25.46 4.35
N TYR A 588 -3.65 -25.81 5.59
CA TYR A 588 -3.47 -27.20 6.03
C TYR A 588 -4.77 -27.99 6.02
N TYR A 589 -5.82 -27.50 6.67
CA TYR A 589 -7.12 -28.17 6.70
C TYR A 589 -7.75 -28.22 5.32
N SER A 590 -7.57 -27.19 4.49
CA SER A 590 -8.01 -27.23 3.09
C SER A 590 -7.28 -28.31 2.30
N ALA A 591 -5.97 -28.50 2.49
CA ALA A 591 -5.22 -29.56 1.80
C ALA A 591 -5.67 -30.95 2.26
N LYS A 592 -5.93 -31.13 3.56
CA LYS A 592 -6.48 -32.39 4.09
C LYS A 592 -7.87 -32.69 3.55
N ALA A 593 -8.78 -31.72 3.54
CA ALA A 593 -10.11 -31.87 2.99
C ALA A 593 -10.10 -32.32 1.51
N GLN A 594 -9.11 -31.87 0.72
CA GLN A 594 -8.99 -32.27 -0.68
C GLN A 594 -8.45 -33.69 -0.89
N ASN A 595 -7.53 -34.12 -0.03
CA ASN A 595 -6.88 -35.43 -0.17
C ASN A 595 -7.75 -36.56 0.40
N THR A 596 -8.69 -36.25 1.28
CA THR A 596 -9.56 -37.22 1.93
C THR A 596 -10.77 -37.57 1.06
N LYS A 597 -11.05 -38.87 0.91
CA LYS A 597 -12.20 -39.37 0.14
C LYS A 597 -13.47 -39.52 0.99
N VAL A 598 -13.34 -39.53 2.32
CA VAL A 598 -14.43 -39.76 3.27
C VAL A 598 -15.17 -38.46 3.53
N ALA A 599 -16.48 -38.42 3.24
CA ALA A 599 -17.31 -37.22 3.37
C ALA A 599 -17.38 -36.65 4.81
N ASN A 600 -17.44 -37.53 5.81
CA ASN A 600 -17.52 -37.11 7.23
C ASN A 600 -16.25 -36.38 7.69
N ASP A 601 -15.09 -36.78 7.19
CA ASP A 601 -13.81 -36.14 7.53
C ASP A 601 -13.67 -34.78 6.84
N ILE A 602 -14.20 -34.64 5.61
CA ILE A 602 -14.28 -33.34 4.91
C ILE A 602 -15.09 -32.34 5.74
N ILE A 603 -16.27 -32.74 6.20
CA ILE A 603 -17.14 -31.91 7.06
C ILE A 603 -16.44 -31.57 8.38
N SER A 604 -15.71 -32.52 8.96
CA SER A 604 -14.92 -32.30 10.18
C SER A 604 -13.84 -31.22 9.98
N TYR A 605 -13.12 -31.24 8.86
CA TYR A 605 -12.13 -30.20 8.55
C TYR A 605 -12.76 -28.85 8.22
N GLU A 606 -13.90 -28.80 7.55
CA GLU A 606 -14.67 -27.57 7.31
C GLU A 606 -15.11 -26.94 8.63
N ASN A 607 -15.65 -27.74 9.56
CA ASN A 607 -16.02 -27.27 10.91
C ASN A 607 -14.82 -26.71 11.69
N LYS A 608 -13.62 -27.27 11.50
CA LYS A 608 -12.39 -26.73 12.12
C LYS A 608 -12.02 -25.37 11.53
N ILE A 609 -12.21 -25.15 10.23
CA ILE A 609 -11.96 -23.85 9.59
C ILE A 609 -12.96 -22.82 10.07
N GLU A 610 -14.24 -23.17 10.18
CA GLU A 610 -15.27 -22.27 10.73
C GLU A 610 -14.94 -21.85 12.17
N ARG A 611 -14.50 -22.78 13.02
CA ARG A 611 -14.02 -22.46 14.38
C ARG A 611 -12.82 -21.51 14.39
N LEU A 612 -11.90 -21.63 13.43
CA LEU A 612 -10.79 -20.69 13.32
C LEU A 612 -11.28 -19.29 12.93
N VAL A 613 -12.25 -19.19 12.02
CA VAL A 613 -12.83 -17.91 11.61
C VAL A 613 -13.61 -17.26 12.76
N THR A 614 -14.36 -18.04 13.56
CA THR A 614 -15.04 -17.50 14.75
C THR A 614 -14.02 -16.99 15.77
N ASN A 615 -12.93 -17.73 16.02
CA ASN A 615 -11.86 -17.29 16.92
C ASN A 615 -11.20 -15.99 16.45
N VAL A 616 -11.00 -15.81 15.14
CA VAL A 616 -10.46 -14.58 14.55
C VAL A 616 -11.41 -13.40 14.81
N ASN A 617 -12.71 -13.60 14.62
CA ASN A 617 -13.74 -12.58 14.86
C ASN A 617 -13.85 -12.21 16.35
N GLU A 618 -13.91 -13.20 17.24
CA GLU A 618 -14.02 -12.99 18.69
C GLU A 618 -12.82 -12.21 19.25
N LYS A 619 -11.63 -12.43 18.70
CA LYS A 619 -10.39 -11.76 19.12
C LYS A 619 -10.16 -10.41 18.45
N GLY A 620 -11.06 -9.98 17.56
CA GLY A 620 -10.95 -8.70 16.85
C GLY A 620 -9.70 -8.59 15.97
N ILE A 621 -9.21 -9.70 15.42
CA ILE A 621 -7.98 -9.72 14.60
C ILE A 621 -8.31 -9.19 13.20
N LYS A 622 -7.59 -8.16 12.75
CA LYS A 622 -7.75 -7.60 11.40
C LYS A 622 -7.43 -8.67 10.33
N TYR A 623 -8.36 -8.89 9.40
CA TYR A 623 -8.17 -9.76 8.26
C TYR A 623 -7.04 -9.23 7.36
N ASN A 624 -6.14 -10.11 6.92
CA ASN A 624 -5.10 -9.77 5.97
C ASN A 624 -5.33 -10.45 4.62
N ALA A 625 -4.67 -9.95 3.57
CA ALA A 625 -4.83 -10.50 2.23
C ALA A 625 -4.41 -11.98 2.12
N MET A 626 -3.53 -12.47 2.98
CA MET A 626 -3.07 -13.86 2.98
C MET A 626 -4.16 -14.81 3.50
N LEU A 627 -4.75 -14.51 4.66
CA LEU A 627 -5.86 -15.27 5.23
C LEU A 627 -7.07 -15.27 4.29
N LEU A 628 -7.41 -14.10 3.72
CA LEU A 628 -8.48 -13.99 2.75
C LEU A 628 -8.21 -14.83 1.49
N SER A 629 -6.97 -14.84 0.99
CA SER A 629 -6.59 -15.69 -0.16
C SER A 629 -6.75 -17.18 0.17
N SER A 630 -6.32 -17.62 1.35
CA SER A 630 -6.46 -18.99 1.82
C SER A 630 -7.93 -19.40 1.99
N LEU A 631 -8.77 -18.53 2.57
CA LEU A 631 -10.21 -18.74 2.72
C LEU A 631 -10.91 -18.83 1.36
N LEU A 632 -10.65 -17.90 0.44
CA LEU A 632 -11.21 -17.94 -0.92
C LEU A 632 -10.77 -19.19 -1.67
N GLN A 633 -9.50 -19.59 -1.53
CA GLN A 633 -9.01 -20.83 -2.12
C GLN A 633 -9.78 -22.04 -1.57
N HIS A 634 -10.00 -22.10 -0.26
CA HIS A 634 -10.77 -23.16 0.39
C HIS A 634 -12.21 -23.20 -0.10
N TYR A 635 -12.96 -22.10 0.02
CA TYR A 635 -14.37 -22.04 -0.37
C TYR A 635 -14.59 -22.29 -1.87
N ARG A 636 -13.67 -21.83 -2.72
CA ARG A 636 -13.70 -22.14 -4.16
C ARG A 636 -13.53 -23.64 -4.44
N LYS A 637 -12.69 -24.33 -3.66
CA LYS A 637 -12.44 -25.77 -3.81
C LYS A 637 -13.59 -26.61 -3.27
N THR A 638 -14.25 -26.18 -2.20
CA THR A 638 -15.44 -26.85 -1.63
C THR A 638 -16.70 -26.53 -2.44
N GLY A 639 -16.66 -25.52 -3.31
CA GLY A 639 -17.79 -25.11 -4.16
C GLY A 639 -18.76 -24.16 -3.47
N ASN A 640 -18.43 -23.65 -2.29
CA ASN A 640 -19.23 -22.68 -1.56
C ASN A 640 -19.00 -21.26 -2.10
N LEU A 641 -19.69 -20.93 -3.20
CA LEU A 641 -19.57 -19.61 -3.83
C LEU A 641 -20.22 -18.48 -3.01
N ASP A 642 -21.20 -18.79 -2.16
CA ASP A 642 -21.85 -17.78 -1.32
C ASP A 642 -20.85 -17.14 -0.35
N ASN A 643 -20.06 -17.95 0.35
CA ASN A 643 -18.99 -17.45 1.21
C ASN A 643 -17.88 -16.74 0.44
N CYS A 644 -17.56 -17.19 -0.78
CA CYS A 644 -16.63 -16.47 -1.65
C CYS A 644 -17.12 -15.05 -1.95
N PHE A 645 -18.38 -14.88 -2.39
CA PHE A 645 -18.89 -13.55 -2.75
C PHE A 645 -19.25 -12.70 -1.54
N ASN A 646 -19.58 -13.27 -0.38
CA ASN A 646 -19.66 -12.50 0.87
C ASN A 646 -18.32 -11.83 1.19
N ILE A 647 -17.21 -12.57 1.07
CA ILE A 647 -15.87 -12.02 1.29
C ILE A 647 -15.49 -11.03 0.18
N ILE A 648 -15.72 -11.37 -1.09
CA ILE A 648 -15.32 -10.51 -2.21
C ILE A 648 -16.12 -9.21 -2.23
N ASN A 649 -17.44 -9.28 -2.05
CA ASN A 649 -18.31 -8.10 -2.08
C ASN A 649 -18.02 -7.18 -0.90
N THR A 650 -17.71 -7.70 0.30
CA THR A 650 -17.31 -6.85 1.44
C THR A 650 -16.01 -6.11 1.15
N ILE A 651 -15.01 -6.78 0.59
CA ILE A 651 -13.74 -6.15 0.18
C ILE A 651 -13.97 -5.06 -0.87
N LEU A 652 -14.78 -5.34 -1.90
CA LEU A 652 -15.03 -4.39 -2.99
C LEU A 652 -15.95 -3.24 -2.56
N ASN A 653 -16.95 -3.50 -1.71
CA ASN A 653 -17.88 -2.47 -1.20
C ASN A 653 -17.18 -1.51 -0.24
N TYR A 654 -16.30 -2.02 0.64
CA TYR A 654 -15.49 -1.17 1.50
C TYR A 654 -14.63 -0.18 0.70
N LYS A 655 -14.16 -0.59 -0.49
CA LYS A 655 -13.45 0.30 -1.42
C LYS A 655 -14.36 1.29 -2.12
N ALA A 656 -15.56 0.87 -2.52
CA ALA A 656 -16.51 1.74 -3.21
C ALA A 656 -17.05 2.85 -2.29
N ASN A 657 -17.24 2.54 -1.00
CA ASN A 657 -17.70 3.47 0.03
C ASN A 657 -16.76 3.42 1.24
N PRO A 658 -15.63 4.15 1.21
CA PRO A 658 -14.84 4.34 2.41
C PRO A 658 -15.68 5.18 3.37
N GLU A 659 -16.39 4.53 4.30
CA GLU A 659 -17.12 5.26 5.34
C GLU A 659 -16.15 6.22 6.04
N THR A 660 -16.63 7.45 6.21
CA THR A 660 -15.94 8.70 6.53
C THR A 660 -15.26 8.76 7.91
N ASP A 661 -14.95 7.64 8.53
CA ASP A 661 -14.39 7.62 9.89
C ASP A 661 -12.88 7.89 9.91
N ASP A 662 -12.15 7.57 8.84
CA ASP A 662 -10.71 7.84 8.78
C ASP A 662 -10.42 9.09 7.93
N ARG A 663 -10.59 10.28 8.52
CA ARG A 663 -10.37 11.59 7.86
C ARG A 663 -8.98 11.71 7.21
N PHE A 664 -8.04 10.82 7.53
CA PHE A 664 -6.67 10.82 7.01
C PHE A 664 -6.29 9.61 6.16
N GLY A 665 -7.21 8.69 5.83
CA GLY A 665 -6.90 7.50 5.00
C GLY A 665 -6.28 7.84 3.64
N HIS A 666 -6.63 9.00 3.07
CA HIS A 666 -6.07 9.53 1.83
C HIS A 666 -4.60 10.00 1.93
N LEU A 667 -4.10 10.24 3.15
CA LEU A 667 -2.73 10.68 3.44
C LEU A 667 -1.78 9.53 3.80
N LEU A 668 -2.29 8.30 3.82
CA LEU A 668 -1.48 7.10 3.94
C LEU A 668 -0.71 6.86 2.64
N SER A 669 0.49 6.27 2.75
CA SER A 669 1.29 5.91 1.58
C SER A 669 0.50 4.98 0.65
N PHE A 670 0.83 4.94 -0.64
CA PHE A 670 0.16 4.03 -1.58
C PHE A 670 0.18 2.57 -1.09
N PHE A 671 1.27 2.16 -0.44
CA PHE A 671 1.43 0.80 0.07
C PHE A 671 0.58 0.51 1.31
N GLU A 672 0.28 1.53 2.12
CA GLU A 672 -0.60 1.41 3.29
C GLU A 672 -2.08 1.43 2.87
N ARG A 673 -2.43 2.18 1.82
CA ARG A 673 -3.78 2.17 1.23
C ARG A 673 -4.11 0.88 0.48
N ARG A 674 -3.10 0.16 -0.01
CA ARG A 674 -3.31 -1.05 -0.79
C ARG A 674 -3.68 -2.23 0.12
N GLU A 675 -4.97 -2.48 0.24
CA GLU A 675 -5.50 -3.61 1.00
C GLU A 675 -5.40 -4.94 0.25
N ILE A 676 -5.51 -4.91 -1.09
CA ILE A 676 -5.57 -6.12 -1.92
C ILE A 676 -4.23 -6.39 -2.60
N THR A 677 -3.69 -7.59 -2.37
CA THR A 677 -2.44 -8.03 -3.00
C THR A 677 -2.73 -8.81 -4.30
N LYS A 678 -1.71 -8.97 -5.17
CA LYS A 678 -1.88 -9.76 -6.41
C LYS A 678 -2.37 -11.20 -6.15
N PRO A 679 -1.82 -11.95 -5.16
CA PRO A 679 -2.33 -13.30 -4.87
C PRO A 679 -3.82 -13.32 -4.55
N LEU A 680 -4.30 -12.31 -3.82
CA LEU A 680 -5.72 -12.18 -3.52
C LEU A 680 -6.54 -11.91 -4.78
N TYR A 681 -6.13 -10.95 -5.62
CA TYR A 681 -6.77 -10.72 -6.93
C TYR A 681 -6.78 -11.97 -7.81
N LEU A 682 -5.71 -12.74 -7.83
CA LEU A 682 -5.65 -14.00 -8.60
C LEU A 682 -6.74 -14.97 -8.13
N GLU A 683 -6.98 -15.11 -6.83
CA GLU A 683 -8.05 -15.94 -6.29
C GLU A 683 -9.44 -15.34 -6.54
N ILE A 684 -9.61 -14.02 -6.45
CA ILE A 684 -10.86 -13.32 -6.82
C ILE A 684 -11.23 -13.63 -8.29
N TRP A 685 -10.29 -13.46 -9.22
CA TRP A 685 -10.50 -13.77 -10.65
C TRP A 685 -10.85 -15.24 -10.88
N LYS A 686 -10.24 -16.17 -10.14
CA LYS A 686 -10.60 -17.59 -10.21
C LYS A 686 -12.00 -17.87 -9.67
N CYS A 687 -12.45 -17.19 -8.62
CA CYS A 687 -13.81 -17.30 -8.09
C CYS A 687 -14.83 -16.79 -9.11
N PHE A 688 -14.58 -15.62 -9.70
CA PHE A 688 -15.39 -15.10 -10.80
C PHE A 688 -15.45 -16.08 -11.97
N ALA A 689 -14.29 -16.58 -12.44
CA ALA A 689 -14.24 -17.53 -13.54
C ALA A 689 -15.01 -18.84 -13.27
N LEU A 690 -15.04 -19.30 -12.01
CA LEU A 690 -15.84 -20.45 -11.60
C LEU A 690 -17.33 -20.11 -11.58
N TYR A 691 -17.71 -18.98 -10.97
CA TYR A 691 -19.09 -18.50 -10.94
C TYR A 691 -19.68 -18.41 -12.34
N TYR A 692 -19.04 -17.68 -13.25
CA TYR A 692 -19.55 -17.52 -14.61
C TYR A 692 -19.50 -18.81 -15.42
N SER A 693 -18.67 -19.81 -15.05
CA SER A 693 -18.76 -21.14 -15.67
C SER A 693 -20.05 -21.88 -15.33
N TYR A 694 -20.68 -21.57 -14.20
CA TYR A 694 -22.01 -22.06 -13.89
C TYR A 694 -23.07 -21.25 -14.61
N PHE A 695 -22.96 -19.92 -14.71
CA PHE A 695 -23.97 -19.06 -15.34
C PHE A 695 -23.85 -18.90 -16.87
N ASP A 696 -22.85 -19.53 -17.49
CA ASP A 696 -22.71 -19.59 -18.95
C ASP A 696 -23.98 -20.18 -19.60
N ASN A 697 -24.57 -19.47 -20.55
CA ASN A 697 -25.83 -19.85 -21.20
C ASN A 697 -25.68 -20.92 -22.28
N GLY A 698 -24.47 -21.49 -22.47
CA GLY A 698 -24.26 -22.63 -23.37
C GLY A 698 -24.43 -22.29 -24.86
N LEU A 699 -24.55 -21.01 -25.19
CA LEU A 699 -24.44 -20.49 -26.55
C LEU A 699 -23.00 -20.73 -27.03
N GLY A 700 -22.82 -21.76 -27.87
CA GLY A 700 -21.51 -22.20 -28.35
C GLY A 700 -21.14 -23.65 -27.99
N VAL A 701 -21.99 -24.44 -27.32
CA VAL A 701 -21.76 -25.89 -27.16
C VAL A 701 -21.95 -26.58 -28.51
N THR A 702 -20.88 -26.71 -29.28
CA THR A 702 -20.92 -27.26 -30.64
C THR A 702 -21.16 -28.76 -30.73
N GLU A 703 -21.07 -29.49 -29.61
CA GLU A 703 -21.34 -30.93 -29.54
C GLU A 703 -22.04 -31.27 -28.22
N LEU A 704 -23.26 -31.82 -28.32
CA LEU A 704 -23.92 -32.52 -27.22
C LEU A 704 -23.10 -33.77 -26.89
N ARG A 705 -22.07 -33.62 -26.05
CA ARG A 705 -21.34 -34.78 -25.51
C ARG A 705 -22.34 -35.69 -24.80
N SER A 706 -22.08 -36.99 -24.75
CA SER A 706 -22.93 -37.97 -24.04
C SER A 706 -23.27 -37.56 -22.60
N ASN A 707 -22.39 -36.78 -21.96
CA ASN A 707 -22.55 -36.27 -20.60
C ASN A 707 -23.21 -34.88 -20.51
N HIS A 708 -23.69 -34.30 -21.62
CA HIS A 708 -24.24 -32.94 -21.62
C HIS A 708 -25.45 -32.83 -20.68
N GLY A 709 -26.42 -33.74 -20.76
CA GLY A 709 -27.58 -33.72 -19.86
C GLY A 709 -27.22 -33.84 -18.37
N ALA A 710 -26.18 -34.61 -18.04
CA ALA A 710 -25.66 -34.69 -16.67
C ALA A 710 -24.97 -33.38 -16.26
N TRP A 711 -24.21 -32.77 -17.17
CA TRP A 711 -23.60 -31.46 -16.96
C TRP A 711 -24.64 -30.36 -16.75
N THR A 712 -25.68 -30.27 -17.58
CA THR A 712 -26.74 -29.25 -17.46
C THR A 712 -27.51 -29.40 -16.16
N ARG A 713 -27.80 -30.64 -15.73
CA ARG A 713 -28.40 -30.92 -14.42
C ARG A 713 -27.49 -30.51 -13.27
N ASN A 714 -26.20 -30.83 -13.35
CA ASN A 714 -25.23 -30.42 -12.32
C ASN A 714 -25.09 -28.90 -12.25
N VAL A 715 -24.97 -28.22 -13.40
CA VAL A 715 -24.92 -26.75 -13.46
C VAL A 715 -26.19 -26.13 -12.88
N SER A 716 -27.37 -26.65 -13.24
CA SER A 716 -28.64 -26.16 -12.69
C SER A 716 -28.74 -26.38 -11.18
N LYS A 717 -28.26 -27.53 -10.70
CA LYS A 717 -28.19 -27.86 -9.27
C LYS A 717 -27.26 -26.92 -8.52
N GLU A 718 -26.08 -26.62 -9.07
CA GLU A 718 -25.14 -25.67 -8.46
C GLU A 718 -25.68 -24.23 -8.53
N ARG A 719 -26.27 -23.79 -9.66
CA ARG A 719 -26.94 -22.49 -9.77
C ARG A 719 -27.99 -22.29 -8.69
N ALA A 720 -28.81 -23.31 -8.42
CA ALA A 720 -29.86 -23.25 -7.41
C ALA A 720 -29.35 -23.14 -5.96
N LYS A 721 -28.07 -23.45 -5.70
CA LYS A 721 -27.45 -23.29 -4.39
C LYS A 721 -26.84 -21.91 -4.15
N ILE A 722 -26.63 -21.13 -5.21
CA ILE A 722 -25.94 -19.84 -5.14
C ILE A 722 -26.97 -18.75 -4.87
N ASN A 723 -26.88 -18.11 -3.71
CA ASN A 723 -27.75 -17.00 -3.31
C ASN A 723 -27.03 -15.66 -3.34
N VAL A 724 -25.70 -15.65 -3.22
CA VAL A 724 -24.89 -14.44 -3.20
C VAL A 724 -24.20 -14.27 -4.55
N HIS A 725 -24.48 -13.15 -5.21
CA HIS A 725 -23.96 -12.83 -6.54
C HIS A 725 -22.84 -11.77 -6.46
N PRO A 726 -21.95 -11.69 -7.48
CA PRO A 726 -20.91 -10.67 -7.54
C PRO A 726 -21.51 -9.25 -7.50
N ALA A 727 -20.93 -8.37 -6.68
CA ALA A 727 -21.35 -6.96 -6.59
C ALA A 727 -20.88 -6.12 -7.80
N CYS A 728 -19.86 -6.56 -8.53
CA CYS A 728 -19.34 -5.87 -9.71
C CYS A 728 -19.13 -6.84 -10.88
N ASP A 729 -18.99 -6.27 -12.08
CA ASP A 729 -18.67 -7.01 -13.31
C ASP A 729 -17.15 -7.18 -13.52
N TYR A 730 -16.77 -7.90 -14.59
CA TYR A 730 -15.37 -8.13 -14.93
C TYR A 730 -14.60 -6.87 -15.33
N ARG A 731 -15.28 -5.89 -15.94
CA ARG A 731 -14.67 -4.62 -16.36
C ARG A 731 -14.26 -3.80 -15.15
N THR A 732 -15.19 -3.61 -14.21
CA THR A 732 -14.94 -2.90 -12.94
C THR A 732 -13.85 -3.61 -12.13
N LEU A 733 -13.87 -4.95 -12.07
CA LEU A 733 -12.83 -5.72 -11.39
C LEU A 733 -11.44 -5.50 -12.01
N PHE A 734 -11.34 -5.52 -13.34
CA PHE A 734 -10.07 -5.27 -14.03
C PHE A 734 -9.59 -3.85 -13.79
N LYS A 735 -10.46 -2.84 -13.97
CA LYS A 735 -10.17 -1.43 -13.75
C LYS A 735 -9.64 -1.16 -12.33
N THR A 736 -10.36 -1.63 -11.31
CA THR A 736 -9.96 -1.50 -9.90
C THR A 736 -8.56 -2.11 -9.68
N MET A 737 -8.31 -3.28 -10.27
CA MET A 737 -7.05 -4.00 -10.14
C MET A 737 -5.88 -3.24 -10.78
N VAL A 738 -6.02 -2.74 -12.01
CA VAL A 738 -4.88 -2.14 -12.74
C VAL A 738 -4.72 -0.64 -12.51
N LEU A 739 -5.82 0.12 -12.40
CA LEU A 739 -5.77 1.59 -12.26
C LEU A 739 -5.71 2.05 -10.81
N GLU A 740 -6.51 1.45 -9.91
CA GLU A 740 -6.56 1.89 -8.50
C GLU A 740 -5.48 1.22 -7.65
N ASP A 741 -5.34 -0.11 -7.76
CA ASP A 741 -4.38 -0.89 -6.96
C ASP A 741 -3.01 -1.07 -7.62
N ASN A 742 -2.84 -0.55 -8.85
CA ASN A 742 -1.60 -0.59 -9.63
C ASN A 742 -0.94 -1.99 -9.63
N ILE A 743 -1.76 -3.03 -9.84
CA ILE A 743 -1.29 -4.42 -9.93
C ILE A 743 -0.71 -4.67 -11.31
N LEU A 744 0.53 -5.17 -11.35
CA LEU A 744 1.13 -5.68 -12.59
C LEU A 744 0.77 -7.16 -12.78
N PRO A 745 -0.10 -7.52 -13.75
CA PRO A 745 -0.37 -8.91 -14.10
C PRO A 745 0.83 -9.48 -14.88
N ASP A 746 1.11 -10.76 -14.67
CA ASP A 746 2.05 -11.48 -15.54
C ASP A 746 1.27 -12.15 -16.68
N THR A 747 1.98 -12.76 -17.63
CA THR A 747 1.39 -13.43 -18.80
C THR A 747 0.35 -14.47 -18.41
N TYR A 748 0.61 -15.25 -17.35
CA TYR A 748 -0.35 -16.27 -16.88
C TYR A 748 -1.62 -15.64 -16.30
N PHE A 749 -1.49 -14.53 -15.57
CA PHE A 749 -2.65 -13.82 -15.04
C PHE A 749 -3.49 -13.22 -16.18
N TYR A 750 -2.86 -12.65 -17.21
CA TYR A 750 -3.58 -12.19 -18.41
C TYR A 750 -4.31 -13.33 -19.14
N GLN A 751 -3.73 -14.53 -19.23
CA GLN A 751 -4.43 -15.70 -19.78
C GLN A 751 -5.72 -16.03 -19.01
N LEU A 752 -5.74 -15.87 -17.69
CA LEU A 752 -6.94 -16.09 -16.88
C LEU A 752 -8.01 -15.02 -17.18
N ILE A 753 -7.61 -13.75 -17.29
CA ILE A 753 -8.50 -12.62 -17.55
C ILE A 753 -9.13 -12.75 -18.95
N ILE A 754 -8.30 -13.03 -19.98
CA ILE A 754 -8.77 -13.25 -21.36
C ILE A 754 -9.77 -14.40 -21.40
N LYS A 755 -9.45 -15.54 -20.75
CA LYS A 755 -10.36 -16.69 -20.70
C LYS A 755 -11.69 -16.36 -20.04
N ALA A 756 -11.69 -15.53 -19.00
CA ALA A 756 -12.90 -15.12 -18.31
C ALA A 756 -13.78 -14.22 -19.19
N LEU A 757 -13.20 -13.22 -19.85
CA LEU A 757 -13.94 -12.30 -20.73
C LEU A 757 -14.50 -12.99 -21.97
N VAL A 758 -13.72 -13.87 -22.61
CA VAL A 758 -14.19 -14.66 -23.75
C VAL A 758 -15.35 -15.58 -23.35
N ARG A 759 -15.32 -16.17 -22.14
CA ARG A 759 -16.43 -17.01 -21.64
C ARG A 759 -17.70 -16.21 -21.37
N VAL A 760 -17.58 -14.98 -20.89
CA VAL A 760 -18.75 -14.08 -20.70
C VAL A 760 -19.18 -13.41 -22.01
N ARG A 761 -18.46 -13.66 -23.12
CA ARG A 761 -18.76 -13.13 -24.45
C ARG A 761 -18.69 -11.60 -24.49
N ASP A 762 -17.81 -11.00 -23.67
CA ASP A 762 -17.60 -9.55 -23.64
C ASP A 762 -16.59 -9.12 -24.72
N TRP A 763 -17.00 -9.24 -25.98
CA TRP A 763 -16.18 -8.98 -27.15
C TRP A 763 -15.78 -7.50 -27.28
N SER A 764 -16.60 -6.59 -26.76
CA SER A 764 -16.31 -5.15 -26.79
C SER A 764 -15.16 -4.71 -25.86
N TYR A 765 -14.88 -5.45 -24.79
CA TYR A 765 -13.81 -5.10 -23.83
C TYR A 765 -12.45 -5.72 -24.18
N ILE A 766 -12.44 -6.84 -24.91
CA ILE A 766 -11.20 -7.56 -25.29
C ILE A 766 -10.21 -6.68 -26.07
N PRO A 767 -10.63 -5.84 -27.05
CA PRO A 767 -9.72 -4.93 -27.74
C PRO A 767 -8.99 -3.96 -26.79
N ALA A 768 -9.73 -3.35 -25.86
CA ALA A 768 -9.15 -2.45 -24.87
C ALA A 768 -8.19 -3.18 -23.92
N LEU A 769 -8.52 -4.41 -23.51
CA LEU A 769 -7.62 -5.26 -22.72
C LEU A 769 -6.32 -5.59 -23.46
N LEU A 770 -6.39 -6.02 -24.73
CA LEU A 770 -5.22 -6.37 -25.53
C LEU A 770 -4.33 -5.14 -25.78
N LYS A 771 -4.96 -3.98 -26.02
CA LYS A 771 -4.26 -2.70 -26.12
C LYS A 771 -3.58 -2.33 -24.81
N TYR A 772 -4.27 -2.42 -23.67
CA TYR A 772 -3.68 -2.17 -22.34
C TYR A 772 -2.48 -3.10 -22.05
N MET A 773 -2.65 -4.40 -22.32
CA MET A 773 -1.64 -5.42 -22.08
C MET A 773 -0.33 -5.10 -22.82
N SER A 774 -0.41 -4.61 -24.05
CA SER A 774 0.75 -4.32 -24.89
C SER A 774 1.24 -2.87 -24.81
N ASP A 775 0.36 -1.88 -24.97
CA ASP A 775 0.73 -0.46 -25.03
C ASP A 775 1.05 0.14 -23.65
N VAL A 776 0.51 -0.42 -22.57
CA VAL A 776 0.80 0.04 -21.20
C VAL A 776 1.82 -0.90 -20.55
N ASN A 777 1.45 -2.17 -20.37
CA ASN A 777 2.30 -3.11 -19.62
C ASN A 777 3.45 -3.72 -20.42
N GLY A 778 3.52 -3.51 -21.74
CA GLY A 778 4.60 -4.05 -22.58
C GLY A 778 4.62 -5.57 -22.66
N ILE A 779 3.46 -6.23 -22.52
CA ILE A 779 3.32 -7.68 -22.62
C ILE A 779 2.59 -8.01 -23.93
N GLU A 780 3.21 -8.79 -24.79
CA GLU A 780 2.53 -9.27 -25.98
C GLU A 780 1.66 -10.51 -25.65
N PRO A 781 0.47 -10.63 -26.25
CA PRO A 781 -0.41 -11.76 -26.03
C PRO A 781 0.18 -13.03 -26.65
N ASP A 782 0.30 -14.09 -25.84
CA ASP A 782 0.77 -15.39 -26.32
C ASP A 782 -0.13 -15.95 -27.43
N GLU A 783 0.46 -16.66 -28.38
CA GLU A 783 -0.24 -17.37 -29.47
C GLU A 783 -1.39 -18.27 -28.95
N LYS A 784 -1.22 -18.88 -27.78
CA LYS A 784 -2.26 -19.69 -27.12
C LYS A 784 -3.49 -18.86 -26.73
N SER A 785 -3.29 -17.63 -26.27
CA SER A 785 -4.38 -16.71 -25.91
C SER A 785 -5.09 -16.22 -27.16
N LEU A 786 -4.32 -15.87 -28.19
CA LEU A 786 -4.81 -15.44 -29.50
C LEU A 786 -5.67 -16.52 -30.17
N ARG A 787 -5.19 -17.76 -30.22
CA ARG A 787 -5.97 -18.92 -30.70
C ARG A 787 -7.23 -19.17 -29.88
N PHE A 788 -7.20 -18.93 -28.57
CA PHE A 788 -8.37 -19.08 -27.71
C PHE A 788 -9.45 -18.03 -28.01
N ILE A 789 -9.05 -16.77 -28.27
CA ILE A 789 -9.95 -15.69 -28.67
C ILE A 789 -10.61 -16.02 -30.02
N ASN A 790 -9.83 -16.40 -31.04
CA ASN A 790 -10.37 -16.81 -32.35
C ASN A 790 -11.27 -18.03 -32.25
N GLY A 791 -10.91 -19.00 -31.40
CA GLY A 791 -11.77 -20.15 -31.09
C GLY A 791 -13.11 -19.71 -30.52
N GLY A 792 -13.12 -18.74 -29.59
CA GLY A 792 -14.35 -18.15 -29.05
C GLY A 792 -15.17 -17.42 -30.11
N LEU A 793 -14.56 -16.58 -30.95
CA LEU A 793 -15.25 -15.88 -32.04
C LEU A 793 -15.87 -16.87 -33.04
N ARG A 794 -15.15 -17.95 -33.40
CA ARG A 794 -15.70 -19.00 -34.25
C ARG A 794 -16.96 -19.61 -33.66
N LEU A 795 -17.02 -19.81 -32.34
CA LEU A 795 -18.22 -20.32 -31.67
C LEU A 795 -19.38 -19.31 -31.72
N GLU A 796 -19.10 -18.00 -31.67
CA GLU A 796 -20.09 -16.94 -31.85
C GLU A 796 -20.71 -16.97 -33.24
N TYR A 797 -19.88 -16.98 -34.29
CA TYR A 797 -20.37 -17.08 -35.66
C TYR A 797 -21.27 -18.31 -35.86
N ILE A 798 -20.88 -19.46 -35.29
CA ILE A 798 -21.70 -20.67 -35.33
C ILE A 798 -23.04 -20.48 -34.60
N ALA A 799 -23.05 -19.78 -33.48
CA ALA A 799 -24.25 -19.51 -32.70
C ALA A 799 -25.23 -18.60 -33.47
N ILE A 800 -24.72 -17.53 -34.09
CA ILE A 800 -25.51 -16.60 -34.90
C ILE A 800 -26.07 -17.28 -36.14
N GLU A 801 -25.24 -18.01 -36.89
CA GLU A 801 -25.68 -18.78 -38.06
C GLU A 801 -26.73 -19.84 -37.69
N ARG A 802 -26.60 -20.45 -36.51
CA ARG A 802 -27.63 -21.34 -35.99
C ARG A 802 -28.94 -20.60 -35.73
N GLU A 803 -28.91 -19.41 -35.14
CA GLU A 803 -30.11 -18.60 -34.90
C GLU A 803 -30.77 -18.18 -36.22
N MET A 804 -29.99 -17.76 -37.22
CA MET A 804 -30.49 -17.44 -38.57
C MET A 804 -31.14 -18.65 -39.26
N LEU A 805 -30.51 -19.84 -39.17
CA LEU A 805 -31.08 -21.07 -39.72
C LEU A 805 -32.36 -21.52 -39.00
N ILE A 806 -32.56 -21.11 -37.75
CA ILE A 806 -33.80 -21.36 -36.99
C ILE A 806 -34.89 -20.38 -37.42
N SER A 807 -34.57 -19.10 -37.64
CA SER A 807 -35.54 -18.10 -38.11
C SER A 807 -35.99 -18.33 -39.55
N ASP A 808 -35.11 -18.82 -40.42
CA ASP A 808 -35.39 -19.07 -41.85
C ASP A 808 -36.29 -20.29 -42.12
N LYS A 809 -36.58 -21.12 -41.10
CA LYS A 809 -37.37 -22.35 -41.25
C LYS A 809 -38.45 -22.45 -40.18
N GLU A 810 -39.67 -22.02 -40.50
CA GLU A 810 -40.86 -22.22 -39.67
C GLU A 810 -41.27 -23.69 -39.48
N GLU A 811 -40.71 -24.64 -40.24
CA GLU A 811 -41.06 -26.05 -40.08
C GLU A 811 -39.84 -26.99 -40.03
N ILE A 812 -39.81 -27.76 -38.94
CA ILE A 812 -39.49 -29.18 -38.80
C ILE A 812 -38.61 -29.42 -37.56
N HIS A 813 -39.21 -30.08 -36.57
CA HIS A 813 -38.56 -30.85 -35.51
C HIS A 813 -37.56 -31.87 -36.10
N LYS A 814 -36.35 -31.44 -36.45
CA LYS A 814 -35.22 -32.32 -36.73
C LYS A 814 -34.06 -31.97 -35.81
N CYS A 815 -33.59 -33.01 -35.12
CA CYS A 815 -32.42 -33.11 -34.23
C CYS A 815 -31.49 -31.88 -34.26
N LEU A 816 -31.41 -31.16 -33.14
CA LEU A 816 -30.54 -29.99 -32.88
C LEU A 816 -29.10 -30.18 -33.40
N THR A 817 -28.59 -31.42 -33.35
CA THR A 817 -27.26 -31.80 -33.82
C THR A 817 -27.07 -31.62 -35.33
N SER A 818 -28.12 -31.78 -36.13
CA SER A 818 -28.07 -31.63 -37.60
C SER A 818 -27.99 -30.17 -38.06
N LEU A 819 -28.72 -29.27 -37.38
CA LEU A 819 -28.68 -27.83 -37.64
C LEU A 819 -27.34 -27.23 -37.24
N MET A 820 -26.79 -27.65 -36.09
CA MET A 820 -25.50 -27.17 -35.61
C MET A 820 -24.34 -27.61 -36.50
N ASN A 821 -24.36 -28.86 -37.00
CA ASN A 821 -23.37 -29.33 -37.97
C ASN A 821 -23.47 -28.58 -39.30
N ARG A 822 -24.66 -28.13 -39.71
CA ARG A 822 -24.86 -27.30 -40.89
C ARG A 822 -24.30 -25.89 -40.67
N ALA A 823 -24.63 -25.22 -39.56
CA ALA A 823 -24.08 -23.92 -39.19
C ALA A 823 -22.54 -23.97 -39.13
N ARG A 824 -21.98 -25.00 -38.49
CA ARG A 824 -20.52 -25.23 -38.43
C ARG A 824 -19.90 -25.33 -39.82
N ARG A 825 -20.49 -26.08 -40.75
CA ARG A 825 -19.99 -26.20 -42.13
C ARG A 825 -20.04 -24.88 -42.90
N ILE A 826 -21.10 -24.08 -42.70
CA ILE A 826 -21.24 -22.77 -43.34
C ILE A 826 -20.12 -21.84 -42.86
N VAL A 827 -19.95 -21.74 -41.53
CA VAL A 827 -18.88 -20.93 -40.93
C VAL A 827 -17.50 -21.43 -41.35
N GLU A 828 -17.26 -22.74 -41.37
CA GLU A 828 -15.98 -23.31 -41.84
C GLU A 828 -15.70 -22.99 -43.32
N ASN A 829 -16.72 -22.97 -44.16
CA ASN A 829 -16.58 -22.59 -45.55
C ASN A 829 -16.32 -21.08 -45.70
N GLN A 830 -16.99 -20.24 -44.89
CA GLN A 830 -16.76 -18.79 -44.84
C GLN A 830 -15.34 -18.44 -44.35
N ILE A 831 -14.82 -19.18 -43.35
CA ILE A 831 -13.43 -19.06 -42.89
C ILE A 831 -12.46 -19.46 -44.00
N LYS A 832 -12.68 -20.61 -44.64
CA LYS A 832 -11.83 -21.08 -45.77
C LYS A 832 -11.85 -20.14 -46.97
N ALA A 833 -12.97 -19.47 -47.21
CA ALA A 833 -13.11 -18.46 -48.25
C ALA A 833 -12.48 -17.10 -47.87
N GLY A 834 -12.01 -16.93 -46.63
CA GLY A 834 -11.41 -15.69 -46.13
C GLY A 834 -12.43 -14.56 -45.90
N THR A 835 -13.73 -14.88 -45.85
CA THR A 835 -14.80 -13.90 -45.63
C THR A 835 -14.91 -13.46 -44.17
N ILE A 836 -14.68 -14.37 -43.23
CA ILE A 836 -14.65 -14.12 -41.79
C ILE A 836 -13.38 -14.74 -41.19
N LEU A 837 -12.89 -14.20 -40.06
CA LEU A 837 -11.70 -14.70 -39.35
C LEU A 837 -10.51 -14.92 -40.29
N LYS A 838 -10.04 -13.86 -40.93
CA LYS A 838 -8.91 -13.93 -41.87
C LYS A 838 -7.67 -14.47 -41.12
N GLU A 839 -6.88 -15.30 -41.80
CA GLU A 839 -5.57 -15.78 -41.34
C GLU A 839 -4.48 -15.08 -42.17
N SER A 840 -3.53 -14.41 -41.51
CA SER A 840 -2.38 -13.73 -42.10
C SER A 840 -1.14 -14.25 -41.39
N HIS A 841 -0.06 -14.47 -42.15
CA HIS A 841 1.17 -15.02 -41.61
C HIS A 841 2.08 -13.99 -40.94
N ASP A 842 1.80 -12.69 -41.10
CA ASP A 842 2.75 -11.62 -40.75
C ASP A 842 2.35 -10.77 -39.52
N ASN A 843 1.08 -10.79 -39.05
CA ASN A 843 0.68 -10.01 -37.85
C ASN A 843 -0.59 -10.50 -37.12
N ASP A 844 -0.50 -11.66 -36.45
CA ASP A 844 -1.61 -12.32 -35.72
C ASP A 844 -2.42 -11.40 -34.79
N LYS A 845 -1.79 -10.40 -34.17
CA LYS A 845 -2.42 -9.50 -33.18
C LYS A 845 -3.35 -8.47 -33.83
N GLN A 846 -2.86 -7.75 -34.84
CA GLN A 846 -3.67 -6.75 -35.55
C GLN A 846 -4.87 -7.43 -36.21
N GLN A 847 -4.63 -8.61 -36.77
CA GLN A 847 -5.68 -9.38 -37.39
C GLN A 847 -6.75 -9.87 -36.40
N ILE A 848 -6.38 -10.24 -35.17
CA ILE A 848 -7.39 -10.60 -34.15
C ILE A 848 -8.22 -9.40 -33.72
N LEU A 849 -7.61 -8.22 -33.60
CA LEU A 849 -8.34 -6.99 -33.33
C LEU A 849 -9.30 -6.67 -34.48
N GLU A 850 -8.85 -6.75 -35.72
CA GLU A 850 -9.69 -6.59 -36.92
C GLU A 850 -10.83 -7.60 -36.94
N ASN A 851 -10.56 -8.88 -36.69
CA ASN A 851 -11.57 -9.94 -36.64
C ASN A 851 -12.64 -9.69 -35.57
N ILE A 852 -12.28 -9.14 -34.40
CA ILE A 852 -13.24 -8.75 -33.36
C ILE A 852 -14.06 -7.53 -33.82
N LEU A 853 -13.41 -6.52 -34.38
CA LEU A 853 -14.07 -5.29 -34.83
C LEU A 853 -15.02 -5.55 -36.00
N ASP A 854 -14.63 -6.39 -36.96
CA ASP A 854 -15.45 -6.84 -38.07
C ASP A 854 -16.68 -7.60 -37.56
N PHE A 855 -16.48 -8.53 -36.61
CA PHE A 855 -17.58 -9.24 -35.96
C PHE A 855 -18.58 -8.28 -35.28
N LEU A 856 -18.08 -7.34 -34.49
CA LEU A 856 -18.92 -6.34 -33.82
C LEU A 856 -19.64 -5.45 -34.83
N LYS A 857 -18.98 -5.05 -35.91
CA LYS A 857 -19.57 -4.19 -36.94
C LYS A 857 -20.69 -4.88 -37.71
N GLU A 858 -20.50 -6.15 -38.07
CA GLU A 858 -21.45 -6.91 -38.88
C GLU A 858 -22.63 -7.43 -38.08
N TYR A 859 -22.41 -7.87 -36.83
CA TYR A 859 -23.44 -8.59 -36.07
C TYR A 859 -23.87 -7.92 -34.75
N ARG A 860 -23.09 -6.98 -34.19
CA ARG A 860 -23.37 -6.32 -32.90
C ARG A 860 -22.97 -4.85 -32.88
N SER A 861 -23.51 -4.07 -33.82
CA SER A 861 -23.13 -2.66 -34.02
C SER A 861 -23.31 -1.80 -32.76
N ASP A 862 -24.28 -2.11 -31.90
CA ASP A 862 -24.50 -1.44 -30.60
C ASP A 862 -23.34 -1.65 -29.60
N GLU A 863 -22.64 -2.79 -29.67
CA GLU A 863 -21.48 -3.07 -28.83
C GLU A 863 -20.20 -2.39 -29.34
N LEU A 864 -20.15 -1.96 -30.60
CA LEU A 864 -19.00 -1.26 -31.17
C LEU A 864 -18.75 0.08 -30.46
N ILE A 865 -19.81 0.81 -30.10
CA ILE A 865 -19.70 2.07 -29.33
C ILE A 865 -19.06 1.80 -27.96
N LYS A 866 -19.34 0.64 -27.36
CA LYS A 866 -18.78 0.23 -26.06
C LYS A 866 -17.29 -0.05 -26.12
N VAL A 867 -16.71 -0.29 -27.30
CA VAL A 867 -15.25 -0.42 -27.48
C VAL A 867 -14.56 0.90 -27.18
N ASN A 868 -15.08 2.01 -27.71
CA ASN A 868 -14.51 3.34 -27.44
C ASN A 868 -14.66 3.72 -25.97
N LEU A 869 -15.81 3.41 -25.35
CA LEU A 869 -16.00 3.59 -23.91
C LEU A 869 -14.99 2.77 -23.09
N ALA A 870 -14.72 1.52 -23.48
CA ALA A 870 -13.73 0.68 -22.81
C ALA A 870 -12.30 1.21 -22.96
N LEU A 871 -11.97 1.82 -24.11
CA LEU A 871 -10.69 2.50 -24.31
C LEU A 871 -10.56 3.76 -23.46
N GLU A 872 -11.62 4.56 -23.35
CA GLU A 872 -11.69 5.73 -22.44
C GLU A 872 -11.58 5.31 -20.98
N GLU A 873 -12.28 4.27 -20.56
CA GLU A 873 -12.27 3.75 -19.20
C GLU A 873 -10.88 3.30 -18.73
N LEU A 874 -10.04 2.86 -19.67
CA LEU A 874 -8.66 2.41 -19.45
C LEU A 874 -7.61 3.48 -19.77
N ASP A 875 -8.01 4.72 -20.05
CA ASP A 875 -7.13 5.84 -20.41
C ASP A 875 -6.21 5.52 -21.63
N LEU A 876 -6.76 4.84 -22.66
CA LEU A 876 -6.02 4.39 -23.85
C LEU A 876 -6.26 5.21 -25.12
N ASN A 877 -6.98 6.33 -25.01
CA ASN A 877 -7.28 7.22 -26.14
C ASN A 877 -6.14 8.20 -26.46
#